data_AF-A0AAU6Q8E5-F1
#
_entry.id   AF-A0AAU6Q8E5-F1
#
_cell.length_a   1.000
_cell.length_b   1.000
_cell.length_c   1.000
_cell.angle_alpha   90.00
_cell.angle_beta   90.00
_cell.angle_gamma   90.00
#
_symmetry.space_group_name_H-M   'P 1'
#
loop_
_entity.id
_entity.type
_entity.pdbx_description
1 polymer ?
#
loop_
_entity_poly.entity_id
_entity_poly.type
_entity_poly.pdbx_seq_one_letter_code
_entity_poly.pdbx_strand_id
1 'polypeptide(L)'
;MLHGVAGSGKTSIAYHRLAYLMYPEHGYNLEPKQVLIIGPNRTFLTYVRDLLPSLGVSNIAQRTFQDWAWSRMRLRNKAIPASPEFRDTVETLLEEAGITDADREVACAVASLKGSLRFRTLVERYAQQLLDAPPLPTETITIPGKLENRSIQIPLSVAEIRAMWEESRGKGSLDEQRDRFLRRVARYPGQWFRTVFGEPNSNDKAFILQMSKAVRDRLGRLWGRPNLLRLYEAMFTADSLHQLGQDLFTEQELQMLTREPLPTPPRSKDKRKRPDVEDEEQEEAKAERTPVELVDVAGLFLLNEALYGNQPAQYRHVVLDEAQDFSPLQFQLLLEACPTRSMTIVGDTAQGIYAYRGIDDWSELADVLPPDEVRRELISQNYRSTREIVAFTNAVQQAVRGERALNSEAINRTGPRPQMAAFDTLAQFQRALLASILQTQQRGFKNIAIIASNERASQGIGDLLTEHGIQHQRISRNHDTTPAQLTGIVSIPASLTKGLEFEAVIVVDASESTYPSHSQHAGKLLYVAVSRALHWLQVLSFGPFSTWLDQATPHAEVTAKARILPSQDNIERTRQALQRSLREGIVTMRAGRVPLRYVLSEICQVAEHSLEEGKVAEVLDAYLTVGQFASYSANDLLYRLFEAQDYNGFLHYALAFGAPAWLDEEVDQAISQVALAEPEVAESLNLRFEEKRQSSISLSE
;
A
#
# COMPACT_ATOMS: atom_id res chain seq x y z
N MET A 1 -8.94 -5.04 -26.41
CA MET A 1 -8.01 -4.28 -25.57
C MET A 1 -8.31 -2.80 -25.72
N LEU A 2 -8.55 -2.11 -24.61
CA LEU A 2 -8.71 -0.65 -24.55
C LEU A 2 -7.39 -0.07 -24.06
N HIS A 3 -6.65 0.57 -24.96
CA HIS A 3 -5.47 1.35 -24.61
C HIS A 3 -5.94 2.78 -24.43
N GLY A 4 -5.96 3.28 -23.19
CA GLY A 4 -6.49 4.61 -22.90
C GLY A 4 -5.49 5.45 -22.14
N VAL A 5 -5.50 6.75 -22.38
CA VAL A 5 -4.71 7.70 -21.59
C VAL A 5 -5.29 7.92 -20.20
N ALA A 6 -4.52 8.55 -19.30
CA ALA A 6 -5.02 9.04 -18.02
C ALA A 6 -6.32 9.84 -18.17
N GLY A 7 -7.32 9.56 -17.34
CA GLY A 7 -8.59 10.31 -17.35
C GLY A 7 -9.53 10.03 -18.54
N SER A 8 -9.26 8.98 -19.32
CA SER A 8 -10.10 8.57 -20.45
C SER A 8 -11.36 7.76 -20.09
N GLY A 9 -11.54 7.40 -18.81
CA GLY A 9 -12.67 6.56 -18.36
C GLY A 9 -12.63 5.12 -18.86
N LYS A 10 -11.44 4.65 -19.24
CA LYS A 10 -11.17 3.29 -19.72
C LYS A 10 -11.80 2.21 -18.82
N THR A 11 -11.68 2.35 -17.51
CA THR A 11 -12.29 1.46 -16.48
C THR A 11 -13.83 1.48 -16.53
N SER A 12 -14.44 2.67 -16.61
CA SER A 12 -15.91 2.79 -16.71
C SER A 12 -16.43 2.13 -17.98
N ILE A 13 -15.76 2.34 -19.12
CA ILE A 13 -16.10 1.69 -20.39
C ILE A 13 -15.99 0.17 -20.27
N ALA A 14 -14.95 -0.34 -19.59
CA ALA A 14 -14.76 -1.76 -19.31
C ALA A 14 -15.96 -2.36 -18.58
N TYR A 15 -16.44 -1.70 -17.52
CA TYR A 15 -17.54 -2.20 -16.71
C TYR A 15 -18.91 -2.04 -17.38
N HIS A 16 -19.12 -0.98 -18.17
CA HIS A 16 -20.31 -0.90 -19.03
C HIS A 16 -20.33 -1.99 -20.09
N ARG A 17 -19.17 -2.30 -20.70
CA ARG A 17 -19.03 -3.43 -21.62
C ARG A 17 -19.32 -4.76 -20.92
N LEU A 18 -18.80 -4.96 -19.72
CA LEU A 18 -19.07 -6.16 -18.94
C LEU A 18 -20.56 -6.29 -18.63
N ALA A 19 -21.20 -5.22 -18.18
CA ALA A 19 -22.64 -5.19 -17.94
C ALA A 19 -23.40 -5.59 -19.21
N TYR A 20 -23.09 -4.96 -20.36
CA TYR A 20 -23.66 -5.31 -21.66
C TYR A 20 -23.48 -6.80 -22.00
N LEU A 21 -22.31 -7.40 -21.75
CA LEU A 21 -22.09 -8.82 -22.00
C LEU A 21 -22.92 -9.74 -21.07
N MET A 22 -23.34 -9.25 -19.90
CA MET A 22 -24.11 -10.03 -18.94
C MET A 22 -25.61 -9.88 -19.09
N TYR A 23 -26.10 -8.83 -19.76
CA TYR A 23 -27.52 -8.65 -19.99
C TYR A 23 -28.07 -9.77 -20.90
N PRO A 24 -29.08 -10.55 -20.45
CA PRO A 24 -29.57 -11.73 -21.18
C PRO A 24 -30.05 -11.43 -22.60
N GLU A 25 -30.58 -10.22 -22.82
CA GLU A 25 -31.11 -9.76 -24.11
C GLU A 25 -30.08 -9.75 -25.23
N HIS A 26 -28.79 -9.70 -24.90
CA HIS A 26 -27.71 -9.72 -25.90
C HIS A 26 -27.22 -11.13 -26.24
N GLY A 27 -27.80 -12.17 -25.64
CA GLY A 27 -27.60 -13.58 -26.05
C GLY A 27 -26.26 -14.21 -25.64
N TYR A 28 -25.43 -13.53 -24.84
CA TYR A 28 -24.15 -14.09 -24.36
C TYR A 28 -24.30 -15.08 -23.20
N ASN A 29 -25.41 -15.00 -22.45
CA ASN A 29 -25.75 -15.87 -21.30
C ASN A 29 -24.57 -16.06 -20.31
N LEU A 30 -23.94 -14.95 -19.90
CA LEU A 30 -22.83 -14.96 -18.94
C LEU A 30 -23.35 -14.90 -17.50
N GLU A 31 -23.17 -15.99 -16.74
CA GLU A 31 -23.51 -16.01 -15.31
C GLU A 31 -22.41 -15.33 -14.47
N PRO A 32 -22.73 -14.64 -13.35
CA PRO A 32 -21.73 -13.94 -12.54
C PRO A 32 -20.53 -14.78 -12.08
N LYS A 33 -20.76 -16.06 -11.73
CA LYS A 33 -19.68 -17.00 -11.32
C LYS A 33 -18.71 -17.36 -12.46
N GLN A 34 -19.07 -17.09 -13.70
CA GLN A 34 -18.25 -17.33 -14.89
C GLN A 34 -17.45 -16.09 -15.30
N VAL A 35 -17.57 -14.99 -14.55
CA VAL A 35 -16.83 -13.75 -14.79
C VAL A 35 -15.80 -13.54 -13.69
N LEU A 36 -14.60 -13.12 -14.09
CA LEU A 36 -13.55 -12.67 -13.18
C LEU A 36 -13.16 -11.23 -13.50
N ILE A 37 -13.08 -10.40 -12.47
CA ILE A 37 -12.41 -9.09 -12.53
C ILE A 37 -11.10 -9.21 -11.77
N ILE A 38 -10.00 -8.93 -12.47
CA ILE A 38 -8.68 -8.79 -11.87
C ILE A 38 -8.29 -7.31 -11.88
N GLY A 39 -7.87 -6.82 -10.71
CA GLY A 39 -7.40 -5.45 -10.53
C GLY A 39 -6.04 -5.40 -9.83
N PRO A 40 -5.39 -4.22 -9.82
CA PRO A 40 -4.01 -4.06 -9.37
C PRO A 40 -3.83 -4.17 -7.85
N ASN A 41 -4.83 -3.73 -7.07
CA ASN A 41 -4.78 -3.75 -5.61
C ASN A 41 -6.19 -3.86 -4.98
N ARG A 42 -6.25 -4.15 -3.68
CA ARG A 42 -7.50 -4.38 -2.95
C ARG A 42 -8.34 -3.10 -2.77
N THR A 43 -7.69 -1.95 -2.61
CA THR A 43 -8.33 -0.63 -2.49
C THR A 43 -9.16 -0.31 -3.73
N PHE A 44 -8.55 -0.48 -4.91
CA PHE A 44 -9.20 -0.35 -6.20
C PHE A 44 -10.38 -1.32 -6.35
N LEU A 45 -10.17 -2.60 -6.03
CA LEU A 45 -11.23 -3.61 -6.13
C LEU A 45 -12.43 -3.31 -5.20
N THR A 46 -12.19 -2.66 -4.07
CA THR A 46 -13.28 -2.25 -3.18
C THR A 46 -14.14 -1.17 -3.82
N TYR A 47 -13.53 -0.18 -4.46
CA TYR A 47 -14.26 0.83 -5.24
C TYR A 47 -15.10 0.19 -6.36
N VAL A 48 -14.53 -0.78 -7.10
CA VAL A 48 -15.24 -1.49 -8.17
C VAL A 48 -16.45 -2.26 -7.62
N ARG A 49 -16.33 -2.84 -6.43
CA ARG A 49 -17.40 -3.58 -5.76
C ARG A 49 -18.63 -2.72 -5.50
N ASP A 50 -18.43 -1.45 -5.19
CA ASP A 50 -19.51 -0.49 -4.94
C ASP A 50 -20.10 0.07 -6.25
N LEU A 51 -19.29 0.13 -7.31
CA LEU A 51 -19.71 0.61 -8.63
C LEU A 51 -20.59 -0.40 -9.39
N LEU A 52 -20.21 -1.68 -9.43
CA LEU A 52 -20.91 -2.68 -10.25
C LEU A 52 -22.42 -2.82 -9.98
N PRO A 53 -22.91 -2.78 -8.72
CA PRO A 53 -24.34 -2.83 -8.43
C PRO A 53 -25.13 -1.72 -9.14
N SER A 54 -24.56 -0.53 -9.29
CA SER A 54 -25.19 0.58 -10.02
C SER A 54 -25.39 0.28 -11.51
N LEU A 55 -24.62 -0.65 -12.07
CA LEU A 55 -24.71 -1.11 -13.46
C LEU A 55 -25.66 -2.32 -13.63
N GLY A 56 -26.35 -2.74 -12.56
CA GLY A 56 -27.21 -3.92 -12.55
C GLY A 56 -26.46 -5.24 -12.47
N VAL A 57 -25.17 -5.20 -12.11
CA VAL A 57 -24.27 -6.35 -12.09
C VAL A 57 -23.83 -6.62 -10.65
N SER A 58 -24.01 -7.85 -10.16
CA SER A 58 -23.64 -8.23 -8.79
C SER A 58 -23.04 -9.63 -8.73
N ASN A 59 -22.41 -9.96 -7.61
CA ASN A 59 -21.85 -11.30 -7.32
C ASN A 59 -20.75 -11.77 -8.29
N ILE A 60 -20.00 -10.84 -8.89
CA ILE A 60 -18.83 -11.17 -9.70
C ILE A 60 -17.60 -11.35 -8.81
N ALA A 61 -16.80 -12.37 -9.10
CA ALA A 61 -15.52 -12.57 -8.45
C ALA A 61 -14.56 -11.42 -8.78
N GLN A 62 -14.08 -10.72 -7.75
CA GLN A 62 -13.12 -9.63 -7.84
C GLN A 62 -11.90 -9.99 -7.01
N ARG A 63 -10.72 -10.08 -7.63
CA ARG A 63 -9.48 -10.51 -6.96
C ARG A 63 -8.26 -9.78 -7.51
N THR A 64 -7.21 -9.67 -6.72
CA THR A 64 -5.86 -9.42 -7.25
C THR A 64 -5.33 -10.70 -7.89
N PHE A 65 -4.27 -10.62 -8.71
CA PHE A 65 -3.66 -11.83 -9.29
C PHE A 65 -3.23 -12.81 -8.21
N GLN A 66 -2.54 -12.32 -7.19
CA GLN A 66 -1.99 -13.11 -6.10
C GLN A 66 -3.08 -13.79 -5.28
N ASP A 67 -4.17 -13.08 -4.97
CA ASP A 67 -5.31 -13.65 -4.24
C ASP A 67 -6.05 -14.69 -5.11
N TRP A 68 -6.11 -14.49 -6.43
CA TRP A 68 -6.67 -15.46 -7.37
C TRP A 68 -5.81 -16.72 -7.44
N ALA A 69 -4.53 -16.59 -7.77
CA ALA A 69 -3.58 -17.69 -7.92
C ALA A 69 -3.49 -18.52 -6.62
N TRP A 70 -3.35 -17.86 -5.47
CA TRP A 70 -3.26 -18.53 -4.17
C TRP A 70 -4.52 -19.31 -3.82
N SER A 71 -5.70 -18.71 -4.04
CA SER A 71 -6.97 -19.41 -3.80
C SER A 71 -7.11 -20.64 -4.67
N ARG A 72 -6.64 -20.59 -5.91
CA ARG A 72 -6.63 -21.71 -6.84
C ARG A 72 -5.65 -22.80 -6.37
N MET A 73 -4.41 -22.46 -6.00
CA MET A 73 -3.47 -23.47 -5.50
C MET A 73 -4.02 -24.27 -4.31
N ARG A 74 -4.64 -23.57 -3.34
CA ARG A 74 -5.18 -24.17 -2.11
C ARG A 74 -6.29 -25.19 -2.32
N LEU A 75 -7.05 -25.11 -3.41
CA LEU A 75 -8.13 -26.06 -3.71
C LEU A 75 -7.57 -27.47 -4.01
N ARG A 76 -6.33 -27.57 -4.53
CA ARG A 76 -5.65 -28.84 -4.82
C ARG A 76 -4.60 -29.19 -3.78
N ASN A 77 -3.91 -28.19 -3.24
CA ASN A 77 -2.85 -28.36 -2.27
C ASN A 77 -3.20 -27.69 -0.93
N LYS A 78 -3.85 -28.47 -0.05
CA LYS A 78 -4.24 -28.01 1.29
C LYS A 78 -3.07 -27.77 2.24
N ALA A 79 -1.84 -28.16 1.87
CA ALA A 79 -0.65 -27.96 2.68
C ALA A 79 -0.10 -26.53 2.58
N ILE A 80 -0.54 -25.75 1.58
CA ILE A 80 -0.18 -24.35 1.43
C ILE A 80 -0.84 -23.51 2.55
N PRO A 81 -0.12 -22.54 3.14
CA PRO A 81 -0.66 -21.64 4.16
C PRO A 81 -2.00 -21.02 3.78
N ALA A 82 -2.89 -20.91 4.77
CA ALA A 82 -4.24 -20.43 4.51
C ALA A 82 -4.27 -18.96 4.05
N SER A 83 -3.44 -18.15 4.70
CA SER A 83 -3.33 -16.71 4.49
C SER A 83 -1.85 -16.34 4.46
N PRO A 84 -1.22 -16.22 3.27
CA PRO A 84 0.16 -15.78 3.16
C PRO A 84 0.25 -14.27 3.42
N GLU A 85 1.45 -13.82 3.76
CA GLU A 85 1.80 -12.40 3.74
C GLU A 85 2.50 -12.09 2.41
N PHE A 86 1.79 -11.47 1.47
CA PHE A 86 2.40 -11.08 0.20
C PHE A 86 3.29 -9.87 0.39
N ARG A 87 4.53 -9.96 -0.08
CA ARG A 87 5.53 -8.89 -0.02
C ARG A 87 5.93 -8.44 -1.41
N ASP A 88 6.23 -7.16 -1.53
CA ASP A 88 6.81 -6.57 -2.71
C ASP A 88 8.19 -6.00 -2.37
N THR A 89 9.18 -6.88 -2.28
CA THR A 89 10.53 -6.45 -1.91
C THR A 89 11.15 -5.57 -3.00
N VAL A 90 10.78 -5.76 -4.27
CA VAL A 90 11.25 -4.90 -5.36
C VAL A 90 10.74 -3.47 -5.18
N GLU A 91 9.43 -3.28 -4.97
CA GLU A 91 8.86 -1.95 -4.67
C GLU A 91 9.53 -1.32 -3.44
N THR A 92 9.77 -2.12 -2.40
CA THR A 92 10.42 -1.63 -1.17
C THR A 92 11.85 -1.14 -1.43
N LEU A 93 12.63 -1.85 -2.25
CA LEU A 93 13.99 -1.44 -2.62
C LEU A 93 14.04 -0.22 -3.54
N LEU A 94 13.02 -0.05 -4.38
CA LEU A 94 12.90 1.14 -5.22
C LEU A 94 12.68 2.39 -4.36
N GLU A 95 11.98 2.25 -3.22
CA GLU A 95 11.69 3.34 -2.30
C GLU A 95 12.77 3.56 -1.22
N GLU A 96 13.65 2.59 -0.99
CA GLU A 96 14.62 2.64 0.11
C GLU A 96 15.84 3.53 -0.19
N ALA A 97 16.11 4.45 0.74
CA ALA A 97 17.32 5.27 0.75
C ALA A 97 18.56 4.42 1.08
N GLY A 98 19.64 4.59 0.31
CA GLY A 98 20.91 3.89 0.51
C GLY A 98 21.12 2.66 -0.37
N ILE A 99 20.11 2.23 -1.13
CA ILE A 99 20.25 1.19 -2.17
C ILE A 99 20.82 1.83 -3.44
N THR A 100 21.80 1.18 -4.06
CA THR A 100 22.43 1.68 -5.29
C THR A 100 21.49 1.49 -6.49
N ASP A 101 21.61 2.34 -7.51
CA ASP A 101 20.82 2.18 -8.73
C ASP A 101 21.10 0.84 -9.45
N ALA A 102 22.34 0.32 -9.35
CA ALA A 102 22.70 -0.99 -9.87
C ALA A 102 21.93 -2.12 -9.17
N ASP A 103 21.75 -2.05 -7.84
CA ASP A 103 20.97 -3.05 -7.10
C ASP A 103 19.49 -2.99 -7.47
N ARG A 104 18.94 -1.79 -7.69
CA ARG A 104 17.57 -1.60 -8.17
C ARG A 104 17.37 -2.15 -9.57
N GLU A 105 18.34 -1.97 -10.47
CA GLU A 105 18.30 -2.53 -11.82
C GLU A 105 18.32 -4.06 -11.81
N VAL A 106 19.21 -4.66 -11.01
CA VAL A 106 19.25 -6.11 -10.83
C VAL A 106 17.92 -6.63 -10.27
N ALA A 107 17.33 -5.91 -9.30
CA ALA A 107 16.04 -6.26 -8.73
C ALA A 107 14.93 -6.30 -9.77
N CYS A 108 14.86 -5.24 -10.60
CA CYS A 108 13.87 -5.14 -11.66
C CYS A 108 14.08 -6.22 -12.73
N ALA A 109 15.34 -6.52 -13.07
CA ALA A 109 15.69 -7.56 -14.03
C ALA A 109 15.25 -8.95 -13.55
N VAL A 110 15.52 -9.31 -12.29
CA VAL A 110 15.09 -10.59 -11.71
C VAL A 110 13.57 -10.73 -11.75
N ALA A 111 12.84 -9.68 -11.38
CA ALA A 111 11.38 -9.68 -11.43
C ALA A 111 10.84 -9.86 -12.85
N SER A 112 11.47 -9.19 -13.83
CA SER A 112 11.10 -9.30 -15.24
C SER A 112 11.36 -10.69 -15.80
N LEU A 113 12.50 -11.31 -15.43
CA LEU A 113 12.84 -12.69 -15.80
C LEU A 113 11.79 -13.67 -15.27
N LYS A 114 11.43 -13.57 -13.98
CA LYS A 114 10.39 -14.40 -13.34
C LYS A 114 9.00 -14.19 -13.96
N GLY A 115 8.74 -13.03 -14.56
CA GLY A 115 7.51 -12.72 -15.29
C GLY A 115 7.45 -13.22 -16.75
N SER A 116 8.52 -13.82 -17.27
CA SER A 116 8.62 -14.20 -18.68
C SER A 116 8.08 -15.59 -19.01
N LEU A 117 7.74 -15.83 -20.29
CA LEU A 117 7.40 -17.18 -20.77
C LEU A 117 8.60 -18.14 -20.77
N ARG A 118 9.85 -17.62 -20.84
CA ARG A 118 11.07 -18.45 -20.67
C ARG A 118 11.09 -19.06 -19.27
N PHE A 119 10.69 -18.29 -18.25
CA PHE A 119 10.60 -18.76 -16.88
C PHE A 119 9.50 -19.80 -16.69
N ARG A 120 8.37 -19.69 -17.41
CA ARG A 120 7.37 -20.75 -17.48
C ARG A 120 8.01 -22.10 -17.84
N THR A 121 8.73 -22.13 -18.97
CA THR A 121 9.37 -23.35 -19.48
C THR A 121 10.36 -23.92 -18.47
N LEU A 122 11.11 -23.07 -17.77
CA LEU A 122 12.01 -23.48 -16.70
C LEU A 122 11.26 -24.17 -15.55
N VAL A 123 10.17 -23.57 -15.04
CA VAL A 123 9.36 -24.14 -13.96
C VAL A 123 8.70 -25.46 -14.39
N GLU A 124 8.21 -25.56 -15.63
CA GLU A 124 7.64 -26.79 -16.17
C GLU A 124 8.67 -27.92 -16.27
N ARG A 125 9.89 -27.61 -16.73
CA ARG A 125 11.01 -28.58 -16.75
C ARG A 125 11.39 -29.03 -15.34
N TYR A 126 11.44 -28.10 -14.38
CA TYR A 126 11.71 -28.43 -12.98
C TYR A 126 10.62 -29.34 -12.39
N ALA A 127 9.35 -29.01 -12.63
CA ALA A 127 8.22 -29.85 -12.19
C ALA A 127 8.29 -31.25 -12.81
N GLN A 128 8.63 -31.35 -14.10
CA GLN A 128 8.81 -32.63 -14.79
C GLN A 128 9.97 -33.43 -14.19
N GLN A 129 11.10 -32.80 -13.88
CA GLN A 129 12.22 -33.44 -13.18
C GLN A 129 11.81 -33.99 -11.80
N LEU A 130 11.03 -33.24 -11.02
CA LEU A 130 10.51 -33.69 -9.72
C LEU A 130 9.56 -34.90 -9.87
N LEU A 131 8.78 -34.95 -10.94
CA LEU A 131 7.91 -36.09 -11.26
C LEU A 131 8.70 -37.30 -11.78
N ASP A 132 9.81 -37.08 -12.47
CA ASP A 132 10.64 -38.16 -13.03
C ASP A 132 11.57 -38.78 -11.99
N ALA A 133 12.16 -37.96 -11.10
CA ALA A 133 13.14 -38.36 -10.11
C ALA A 133 12.70 -37.99 -8.68
N PRO A 134 11.70 -38.70 -8.11
CA PRO A 134 11.32 -38.47 -6.72
C PRO A 134 12.46 -38.85 -5.77
N PRO A 135 12.44 -38.36 -4.51
CA PRO A 135 13.46 -38.66 -3.49
C PRO A 135 13.38 -40.13 -3.06
N LEU A 136 13.93 -41.01 -3.90
CA LEU A 136 14.01 -42.44 -3.64
C LEU A 136 15.31 -42.78 -2.91
N PRO A 137 15.33 -43.87 -2.14
CA PRO A 137 16.55 -44.36 -1.50
C PRO A 137 17.67 -44.60 -2.51
N THR A 138 18.87 -44.15 -2.18
CA THR A 138 20.10 -44.40 -2.96
C THR A 138 20.71 -45.76 -2.64
N GLU A 139 20.28 -46.40 -1.56
CA GLU A 139 20.77 -47.70 -1.08
C GLU A 139 19.60 -48.65 -0.82
N THR A 140 19.89 -49.96 -0.85
CA THR A 140 18.92 -51.01 -0.54
C THR A 140 18.41 -50.88 0.89
N ILE A 141 17.09 -50.90 1.05
CA ILE A 141 16.43 -50.81 2.36
C ILE A 141 16.14 -52.21 2.89
N THR A 142 16.46 -52.47 4.16
CA THR A 142 16.08 -53.70 4.85
C THR A 142 14.99 -53.44 5.88
N ILE A 143 13.89 -54.17 5.83
CA ILE A 143 12.78 -54.03 6.76
C ILE A 143 12.88 -55.14 7.82
N PRO A 144 13.16 -54.80 9.09
CA PRO A 144 13.25 -55.78 10.17
C PRO A 144 11.85 -56.28 10.58
N GLY A 145 11.73 -57.58 10.77
CA GLY A 145 10.52 -58.27 11.25
C GLY A 145 10.85 -59.46 12.15
N LYS A 146 9.84 -59.94 12.88
CA LYS A 146 9.93 -61.18 13.66
C LYS A 146 8.83 -62.15 13.22
N LEU A 147 9.21 -63.36 12.85
CA LEU A 147 8.29 -64.46 12.53
C LEU A 147 8.69 -65.66 13.39
N GLU A 148 7.77 -66.19 14.19
CA GLU A 148 8.00 -67.39 15.03
C GLU A 148 9.34 -67.35 15.81
N ASN A 149 9.63 -66.22 16.46
CA ASN A 149 10.86 -65.91 17.20
C ASN A 149 12.17 -65.82 16.38
N ARG A 150 12.11 -65.89 15.05
CA ARG A 150 13.25 -65.63 14.15
C ARG A 150 13.25 -64.18 13.68
N SER A 151 14.43 -63.55 13.72
CA SER A 151 14.63 -62.22 13.12
C SER A 151 14.71 -62.36 11.60
N ILE A 152 13.83 -61.68 10.89
CA ILE A 152 13.77 -61.66 9.42
C ILE A 152 14.05 -60.24 8.95
N GLN A 153 14.81 -60.12 7.86
CA GLN A 153 15.05 -58.86 7.17
C GLN A 153 14.51 -58.98 5.75
N ILE A 154 13.55 -58.14 5.38
CA ILE A 154 13.03 -58.09 4.02
C ILE A 154 13.85 -57.05 3.25
N PRO A 155 14.73 -57.46 2.32
CA PRO A 155 15.47 -56.51 1.48
C PRO A 155 14.53 -55.91 0.43
N LEU A 156 14.70 -54.63 0.14
CA LEU A 156 14.01 -53.92 -0.93
C LEU A 156 15.06 -53.10 -1.69
N SER A 157 15.44 -53.59 -2.86
CA SER A 157 16.53 -53.00 -3.66
C SER A 157 16.10 -51.69 -4.31
N VAL A 158 17.08 -50.82 -4.60
CA VAL A 158 16.84 -49.54 -5.31
C VAL A 158 16.17 -49.77 -6.67
N ALA A 159 16.56 -50.81 -7.39
CA ALA A 159 15.98 -51.17 -8.68
C ALA A 159 14.49 -51.54 -8.58
N GLU A 160 14.11 -52.35 -7.59
CA GLU A 160 12.70 -52.71 -7.34
C GLU A 160 11.87 -51.48 -6.96
N ILE A 161 12.42 -50.59 -6.12
CA ILE A 161 11.75 -49.34 -5.72
C ILE A 161 11.50 -48.45 -6.95
N ARG A 162 12.50 -48.28 -7.81
CA ARG A 162 12.38 -47.49 -9.04
C ARG A 162 11.37 -48.08 -10.01
N ALA A 163 11.39 -49.40 -10.23
CA ALA A 163 10.41 -50.07 -11.07
C ALA A 163 8.97 -49.88 -10.55
N MET A 164 8.76 -50.04 -9.24
CA MET A 164 7.44 -49.79 -8.63
C MET A 164 6.99 -48.34 -8.75
N TRP A 165 7.93 -47.39 -8.72
CA TRP A 165 7.64 -45.97 -8.98
C TRP A 165 7.22 -45.76 -10.43
N GLU A 166 8.00 -46.23 -11.40
CA GLU A 166 7.68 -46.11 -12.83
C GLU A 166 6.29 -46.65 -13.16
N GLU A 167 5.91 -47.81 -12.60
CA GLU A 167 4.58 -48.38 -12.76
C GLU A 167 3.46 -47.62 -12.04
N SER A 168 3.79 -46.74 -11.09
CA SER A 168 2.81 -45.95 -10.32
C SER A 168 2.57 -44.54 -10.88
N ARG A 169 3.51 -44.10 -11.73
CA ARG A 169 3.37 -42.90 -12.56
C ARG A 169 2.17 -43.03 -13.48
N GLY A 170 1.62 -41.88 -13.86
CA GLY A 170 0.47 -41.80 -14.74
C GLY A 170 -0.40 -40.61 -14.37
N LYS A 171 -1.66 -40.62 -14.84
CA LYS A 171 -2.58 -39.49 -14.63
C LYS A 171 -2.84 -39.24 -13.13
N GLY A 172 -2.98 -37.98 -12.76
CA GLY A 172 -3.31 -37.56 -11.40
C GLY A 172 -2.20 -36.75 -10.72
N SER A 173 -2.53 -36.19 -9.56
CA SER A 173 -1.62 -35.35 -8.77
C SER A 173 -0.42 -36.13 -8.22
N LEU A 174 0.64 -35.43 -7.83
CA LEU A 174 1.81 -36.00 -7.15
C LEU A 174 1.41 -36.79 -5.90
N ASP A 175 0.44 -36.29 -5.13
CA ASP A 175 -0.12 -36.98 -3.97
C ASP A 175 -0.81 -38.30 -4.37
N GLU A 176 -1.60 -38.30 -5.44
CA GLU A 176 -2.25 -39.51 -5.96
C GLU A 176 -1.24 -40.53 -6.51
N GLN A 177 -0.21 -40.06 -7.22
CA GLN A 177 0.89 -40.88 -7.72
C GLN A 177 1.66 -41.51 -6.55
N ARG A 178 2.02 -40.71 -5.54
CA ARG A 178 2.67 -41.18 -4.31
C ARG A 178 1.81 -42.18 -3.56
N ASP A 179 0.52 -41.94 -3.44
CA ASP A 179 -0.39 -42.86 -2.75
C ASP A 179 -0.51 -44.20 -3.50
N ARG A 180 -0.51 -44.18 -4.84
CA ARG A 180 -0.44 -45.41 -5.65
C ARG A 180 0.87 -46.15 -5.43
N PHE A 181 1.99 -45.43 -5.42
CA PHE A 181 3.31 -45.97 -5.12
C PHE A 181 3.34 -46.64 -3.75
N LEU A 182 2.96 -45.93 -2.68
CA LEU A 182 2.95 -46.45 -1.31
C LEU A 182 2.00 -47.65 -1.14
N ARG A 183 0.87 -47.67 -1.86
CA ARG A 183 -0.01 -48.85 -1.92
C ARG A 183 0.65 -50.03 -2.63
N ARG A 184 1.39 -49.79 -3.72
CA ARG A 184 2.11 -50.84 -4.46
C ARG A 184 3.25 -51.41 -3.62
N VAL A 185 4.08 -50.56 -3.03
CA VAL A 185 5.19 -51.01 -2.18
C VAL A 185 4.69 -51.77 -0.94
N ALA A 186 3.55 -51.39 -0.38
CA ALA A 186 2.94 -52.15 0.71
C ALA A 186 2.56 -53.60 0.32
N ARG A 187 2.47 -53.95 -0.96
CA ARG A 187 2.22 -55.34 -1.42
C ARG A 187 3.51 -56.16 -1.51
N TYR A 188 4.68 -55.52 -1.53
CA TYR A 188 5.97 -56.18 -1.71
C TYR A 188 6.24 -57.27 -0.66
N PRO A 189 6.03 -57.05 0.65
CA PRO A 189 6.30 -58.10 1.65
C PRO A 189 5.54 -59.40 1.39
N GLY A 190 4.30 -59.33 0.89
CA GLY A 190 3.53 -60.53 0.55
C GLY A 190 4.01 -61.22 -0.72
N GLN A 191 4.53 -60.48 -1.70
CA GLN A 191 5.18 -61.06 -2.88
C GLN A 191 6.49 -61.74 -2.51
N TRP A 192 7.35 -61.03 -1.78
CA TRP A 192 8.60 -61.56 -1.26
C TRP A 192 8.39 -62.81 -0.38
N PHE A 193 7.40 -62.78 0.52
CA PHE A 193 7.09 -63.93 1.38
C PHE A 193 6.74 -65.17 0.57
N ARG A 194 5.91 -65.04 -0.47
CA ARG A 194 5.57 -66.18 -1.35
C ARG A 194 6.76 -66.75 -2.09
N THR A 195 7.68 -65.89 -2.53
CA THR A 195 8.90 -66.33 -3.21
C THR A 195 9.85 -67.08 -2.28
N VAL A 196 9.94 -66.69 -1.00
CA VAL A 196 10.90 -67.27 -0.04
C VAL A 196 10.32 -68.45 0.75
N PHE A 197 9.04 -68.38 1.15
CA PHE A 197 8.41 -69.32 2.08
C PHE A 197 7.17 -70.05 1.51
N GLY A 198 6.67 -69.68 0.33
CA GLY A 198 5.47 -70.27 -0.27
C GLY A 198 4.15 -69.61 0.20
N GLU A 199 3.03 -70.33 0.07
CA GLU A 199 1.70 -69.77 0.37
C GLU A 199 1.49 -69.53 1.88
N PRO A 200 1.06 -68.32 2.29
CA PRO A 200 0.96 -67.95 3.70
C PRO A 200 -0.25 -68.58 4.43
N ASN A 201 0.00 -69.10 5.63
CA ASN A 201 -1.04 -69.54 6.56
C ASN A 201 -1.69 -68.35 7.31
N SER A 202 -2.58 -68.63 8.27
CA SER A 202 -3.29 -67.58 9.04
C SER A 202 -2.37 -66.70 9.89
N ASN A 203 -1.29 -67.25 10.47
CA ASN A 203 -0.32 -66.49 11.27
C ASN A 203 0.62 -65.66 10.36
N ASP A 204 1.00 -66.20 9.21
CA ASP A 204 1.83 -65.52 8.21
C ASP A 204 1.13 -64.26 7.66
N LYS A 205 -0.20 -64.31 7.48
CA LYS A 205 -0.99 -63.15 7.03
C LYS A 205 -0.87 -61.96 7.99
N ALA A 206 -0.85 -62.22 9.31
CA ALA A 206 -0.67 -61.16 10.30
C ALA A 206 0.73 -60.54 10.23
N PHE A 207 1.77 -61.38 10.08
CA PHE A 207 3.15 -60.93 9.87
C PHE A 207 3.29 -60.09 8.59
N ILE A 208 2.75 -60.56 7.46
CA ILE A 208 2.79 -59.84 6.18
C ILE A 208 2.12 -58.47 6.32
N LEU A 209 0.96 -58.38 6.97
CA LEU A 209 0.27 -57.11 7.19
C LEU A 209 1.11 -56.13 8.01
N GLN A 210 1.77 -56.61 9.07
CA GLN A 210 2.68 -55.81 9.88
C GLN A 210 3.86 -55.29 9.04
N MET A 211 4.48 -56.15 8.22
CA MET A 211 5.59 -55.78 7.35
C MET A 211 5.15 -54.80 6.26
N SER A 212 3.99 -55.02 5.64
CA SER A 212 3.37 -54.11 4.67
C SER A 212 3.17 -52.71 5.24
N LYS A 213 2.74 -52.61 6.50
CA LYS A 213 2.65 -51.33 7.22
C LYS A 213 4.04 -50.73 7.46
N ALA A 214 5.00 -51.52 7.93
CA ALA A 214 6.36 -51.05 8.20
C ALA A 214 7.07 -50.50 6.94
N VAL A 215 6.94 -51.17 5.78
CA VAL A 215 7.52 -50.68 4.52
C VAL A 215 6.85 -49.39 4.08
N ARG A 216 5.51 -49.34 4.13
CA ARG A 216 4.75 -48.14 3.80
C ARG A 216 5.13 -46.96 4.68
N ASP A 217 5.22 -47.17 5.99
CA ASP A 217 5.56 -46.11 6.95
C ASP A 217 7.01 -45.63 6.80
N ARG A 218 7.95 -46.53 6.46
CA ARG A 218 9.36 -46.17 6.23
C ARG A 218 9.52 -45.36 4.95
N LEU A 219 8.97 -45.83 3.83
CA LEU A 219 9.03 -45.09 2.56
C LEU A 219 8.17 -43.84 2.58
N GLY A 220 7.03 -43.86 3.27
CA GLY A 220 6.18 -42.69 3.46
C GLY A 220 6.86 -41.60 4.29
N ARG A 221 7.73 -41.95 5.25
CA ARG A 221 8.57 -41.00 5.97
C ARG A 221 9.67 -40.40 5.10
N LEU A 222 10.30 -41.21 4.25
CA LEU A 222 11.29 -40.74 3.28
C LEU A 222 10.65 -39.79 2.24
N TRP A 223 9.38 -40.04 1.92
CA TRP A 223 8.60 -39.25 0.97
C TRP A 223 7.44 -38.49 1.63
N GLY A 224 7.79 -37.63 2.59
CA GLY A 224 6.84 -36.70 3.21
C GLY A 224 6.11 -35.83 2.16
N ARG A 225 4.96 -35.24 2.53
CA ARG A 225 4.29 -34.26 1.65
C ARG A 225 5.25 -33.10 1.39
N PRO A 226 5.63 -32.83 0.13
CA PRO A 226 6.61 -31.82 -0.14
C PRO A 226 6.03 -30.43 0.16
N ASN A 227 6.80 -29.61 0.85
CA ASN A 227 6.46 -28.21 1.03
C ASN A 227 6.70 -27.48 -0.30
N LEU A 228 5.64 -26.94 -0.89
CA LEU A 228 5.70 -26.29 -2.20
C LEU A 228 6.70 -25.12 -2.22
N LEU A 229 6.75 -24.31 -1.16
CA LEU A 229 7.68 -23.18 -1.08
C LEU A 229 9.13 -23.67 -1.09
N ARG A 230 9.44 -24.71 -0.31
CA ARG A 230 10.80 -25.30 -0.28
C ARG A 230 11.19 -25.95 -1.61
N LEU A 231 10.24 -26.60 -2.29
CA LEU A 231 10.49 -27.13 -3.63
C LEU A 231 10.81 -25.99 -4.61
N TYR A 232 10.02 -24.93 -4.56
CA TYR A 232 10.24 -23.77 -5.42
C TYR A 232 11.59 -23.09 -5.14
N GLU A 233 11.96 -22.92 -3.87
CA GLU A 233 13.28 -22.41 -3.46
C GLU A 233 14.43 -23.29 -3.98
N ALA A 234 14.29 -24.61 -3.91
CA ALA A 234 15.32 -25.55 -4.36
C ALA A 234 15.60 -25.48 -5.88
N MET A 235 14.68 -24.92 -6.67
CA MET A 235 14.87 -24.70 -8.10
C MET A 235 15.99 -23.69 -8.38
N PHE A 236 16.21 -22.71 -7.48
CA PHE A 236 17.13 -21.58 -7.69
C PHE A 236 18.59 -21.88 -7.35
N THR A 237 18.98 -23.15 -7.24
CA THR A 237 20.40 -23.53 -7.13
C THR A 237 21.10 -23.36 -8.48
N ALA A 238 22.38 -23.00 -8.46
CA ALA A 238 23.17 -22.78 -9.69
C ALA A 238 23.15 -24.02 -10.61
N ASP A 239 23.32 -25.22 -10.05
CA ASP A 239 23.30 -26.47 -10.79
C ASP A 239 21.93 -26.73 -11.45
N SER A 240 20.83 -26.52 -10.70
CA SER A 240 19.46 -26.70 -11.20
C SER A 240 19.14 -25.72 -12.32
N LEU A 241 19.44 -24.44 -12.12
CA LEU A 241 19.18 -23.39 -13.11
C LEU A 241 20.01 -23.59 -14.38
N HIS A 242 21.28 -23.93 -14.27
CA HIS A 242 22.13 -24.24 -15.43
C HIS A 242 21.62 -25.48 -16.17
N GLN A 243 21.30 -26.57 -15.45
CA GLN A 243 20.81 -27.80 -16.05
C GLN A 243 19.50 -27.59 -16.84
N LEU A 244 18.57 -26.81 -16.29
CA LEU A 244 17.21 -26.67 -16.83
C LEU A 244 17.03 -25.44 -17.74
N GLY A 245 17.92 -24.46 -17.64
CA GLY A 245 17.74 -23.13 -18.22
C GLY A 245 18.85 -22.63 -19.14
N GLN A 246 19.95 -23.36 -19.35
CA GLN A 246 21.08 -22.91 -20.19
C GLN A 246 20.73 -22.55 -21.65
N ASP A 247 19.69 -23.17 -22.23
CA ASP A 247 19.18 -22.85 -23.57
C ASP A 247 18.11 -21.74 -23.55
N LEU A 248 17.55 -21.47 -22.37
CA LEU A 248 16.53 -20.46 -22.16
C LEU A 248 17.13 -19.12 -21.77
N PHE A 249 18.21 -19.10 -21.00
CA PHE A 249 18.79 -17.92 -20.36
C PHE A 249 20.30 -17.81 -20.61
N THR A 250 20.79 -16.58 -20.68
CA THR A 250 22.22 -16.28 -20.66
C THR A 250 22.81 -16.61 -19.28
N GLU A 251 24.12 -16.83 -19.21
CA GLU A 251 24.83 -17.05 -17.94
C GLU A 251 24.59 -15.92 -16.93
N GLN A 252 24.54 -14.67 -17.39
CA GLN A 252 24.26 -13.52 -16.52
C GLN A 252 22.84 -13.57 -15.95
N GLU A 253 21.84 -13.90 -16.77
CA GLU A 253 20.45 -14.06 -16.31
C GLU A 253 20.30 -15.23 -15.32
N LEU A 254 20.99 -16.35 -15.56
CA LEU A 254 21.00 -17.48 -14.64
C LEU A 254 21.63 -17.09 -13.29
N GLN A 255 22.74 -16.34 -13.31
CA GLN A 255 23.36 -15.80 -12.11
C GLN A 255 22.48 -14.77 -11.38
N MET A 256 21.62 -14.05 -12.08
CA MET A 256 20.63 -13.17 -11.45
C MET A 256 19.54 -13.98 -10.74
N LEU A 257 19.09 -15.09 -11.36
CA LEU A 257 18.06 -15.97 -10.79
C LEU A 257 18.56 -16.77 -9.58
N THR A 258 19.87 -17.07 -9.45
CA THR A 258 20.43 -17.79 -8.28
C THR A 258 20.47 -16.94 -7.01
N ARG A 259 20.38 -15.61 -7.11
CA ARG A 259 20.47 -14.73 -5.95
C ARG A 259 19.19 -14.84 -5.10
N GLU A 260 19.34 -15.40 -3.88
CA GLU A 260 18.38 -15.26 -2.77
C GLU A 260 18.03 -13.78 -2.54
N PRO A 261 16.83 -13.47 -1.98
CA PRO A 261 16.09 -12.26 -2.32
C PRO A 261 16.91 -11.01 -2.02
N LEU A 262 16.90 -10.11 -3.01
CA LEU A 262 16.84 -8.67 -2.85
C LEU A 262 17.20 -8.18 -1.44
N PRO A 263 18.35 -7.48 -1.26
CA PRO A 263 18.90 -7.17 0.06
C PRO A 263 17.79 -6.73 1.01
N THR A 264 17.51 -7.52 2.05
CA THR A 264 16.43 -7.16 2.96
C THR A 264 16.76 -5.82 3.64
N PRO A 265 15.83 -4.86 3.65
CA PRO A 265 15.97 -3.63 4.41
C PRO A 265 16.41 -3.94 5.84
N PRO A 266 17.33 -3.16 6.46
CA PRO A 266 17.63 -3.34 7.87
C PRO A 266 16.34 -3.14 8.68
N ARG A 267 15.90 -4.20 9.38
CA ARG A 267 14.76 -4.11 10.30
C ARG A 267 15.00 -2.96 11.27
N SER A 268 14.16 -1.93 11.24
CA SER A 268 14.15 -0.91 12.28
C SER A 268 13.86 -1.61 13.60
N LYS A 269 14.85 -1.61 14.51
CA LYS A 269 14.67 -2.07 15.88
C LYS A 269 13.93 -0.98 16.64
N ASP A 270 12.67 -0.70 16.31
CA ASP A 270 11.86 0.20 17.12
C ASP A 270 11.26 -0.55 18.30
N LYS A 271 12.12 -0.82 19.29
CA LYS A 271 11.70 -1.22 20.64
C LYS A 271 11.32 0.04 21.41
N ARG A 272 10.12 0.57 21.17
CA ARG A 272 9.46 1.46 22.13
C ARG A 272 8.12 0.87 22.53
N LYS A 273 8.18 0.02 23.55
CA LYS A 273 7.04 -0.32 24.39
C LYS A 273 6.56 0.96 25.07
N ARG A 274 5.32 1.36 24.84
CA ARG A 274 4.49 2.01 25.86
C ARG A 274 3.25 1.12 26.03
N PRO A 275 2.94 0.67 27.26
CA PRO A 275 1.72 -0.07 27.51
C PRO A 275 0.64 0.93 27.92
N ASP A 276 -0.35 1.14 27.07
CA ASP A 276 -1.64 1.65 27.54
C ASP A 276 -2.71 0.61 27.19
N VAL A 277 -3.56 0.40 28.19
CA VAL A 277 -4.45 -0.73 28.41
C VAL A 277 -5.72 -0.57 27.56
N GLU A 278 -6.23 -1.72 27.07
CA GLU A 278 -7.52 -1.97 26.38
C GLU A 278 -7.36 -2.46 24.93
N ASP A 279 -6.87 -3.69 24.74
CA ASP A 279 -7.02 -4.46 23.48
C ASP A 279 -6.78 -5.98 23.74
N GLU A 280 -7.42 -6.54 24.77
CA GLU A 280 -7.29 -7.98 25.10
C GLU A 280 -8.05 -8.92 24.14
N GLU A 281 -8.75 -8.41 23.12
CA GLU A 281 -9.41 -9.24 22.08
C GLU A 281 -8.65 -9.30 20.74
N GLN A 282 -7.50 -8.61 20.57
CA GLN A 282 -6.73 -8.62 19.31
C GLN A 282 -5.40 -9.40 19.35
N GLU A 283 -4.97 -9.92 20.51
CA GLU A 283 -3.67 -10.62 20.61
C GLU A 283 -3.68 -12.09 20.17
N GLU A 284 -4.84 -12.73 19.94
CA GLU A 284 -4.90 -14.15 19.52
C GLU A 284 -4.67 -14.41 18.01
N ALA A 285 -4.31 -13.41 17.19
CA ALA A 285 -4.23 -13.55 15.73
C ALA A 285 -2.88 -13.21 15.05
N LYS A 286 -1.76 -13.14 15.78
CA LYS A 286 -0.41 -13.06 15.17
C LYS A 286 0.30 -14.42 15.17
N ALA A 287 -0.31 -15.44 14.58
CA ALA A 287 0.49 -16.51 14.00
C ALA A 287 1.37 -15.88 12.90
N GLU A 288 2.71 -16.02 12.99
CA GLU A 288 3.64 -15.55 11.95
C GLU A 288 3.15 -16.07 10.58
N ARG A 289 2.60 -15.16 9.77
CA ARG A 289 2.15 -15.49 8.42
C ARG A 289 3.38 -15.82 7.58
N THR A 290 3.28 -16.85 6.74
CA THR A 290 4.39 -17.21 5.86
C THR A 290 4.55 -16.13 4.78
N PRO A 291 5.72 -15.47 4.68
CA PRO A 291 5.94 -14.44 3.68
C PRO A 291 6.13 -15.05 2.30
N VAL A 292 5.58 -14.38 1.28
CA VAL A 292 5.67 -14.80 -0.13
C VAL A 292 5.88 -13.57 -1.00
N GLU A 293 6.92 -13.57 -1.82
CA GLU A 293 7.18 -12.49 -2.77
C GLU A 293 6.15 -12.49 -3.92
N LEU A 294 5.61 -11.32 -4.26
CA LEU A 294 4.62 -11.18 -5.33
C LEU A 294 5.14 -11.68 -6.68
N VAL A 295 6.44 -11.47 -6.96
CA VAL A 295 7.10 -11.92 -8.19
C VAL A 295 7.17 -13.44 -8.32
N ASP A 296 7.07 -14.17 -7.20
CA ASP A 296 7.15 -15.64 -7.17
C ASP A 296 5.79 -16.33 -7.25
N VAL A 297 4.69 -15.59 -7.08
CA VAL A 297 3.34 -16.17 -7.05
C VAL A 297 2.99 -16.88 -8.35
N ALA A 298 3.38 -16.34 -9.51
CA ALA A 298 3.12 -16.96 -10.81
C ALA A 298 3.91 -18.27 -10.98
N GLY A 299 5.19 -18.29 -10.58
CA GLY A 299 6.02 -19.49 -10.61
C GLY A 299 5.52 -20.57 -9.65
N LEU A 300 5.15 -20.19 -8.43
CA LEU A 300 4.52 -21.08 -7.45
C LEU A 300 3.21 -21.67 -7.97
N PHE A 301 2.39 -20.85 -8.62
CA PHE A 301 1.13 -21.29 -9.23
C PHE A 301 1.37 -22.35 -10.31
N LEU A 302 2.30 -22.10 -11.23
CA LEU A 302 2.70 -23.06 -12.26
C LEU A 302 3.22 -24.37 -11.68
N LEU A 303 4.15 -24.29 -10.73
CA LEU A 303 4.70 -25.47 -10.08
C LEU A 303 3.59 -26.28 -9.38
N ASN A 304 2.66 -25.60 -8.72
CA ASN A 304 1.53 -26.25 -8.08
C ASN A 304 0.59 -26.92 -9.11
N GLU A 305 0.27 -26.26 -10.22
CA GLU A 305 -0.55 -26.84 -11.28
C GLU A 305 0.13 -28.05 -11.93
N ALA A 306 1.43 -27.97 -12.22
CA ALA A 306 2.19 -29.08 -12.78
C ALA A 306 2.24 -30.29 -11.83
N LEU A 307 2.40 -30.07 -10.52
CA LEU A 307 2.50 -31.16 -9.54
C LEU A 307 1.13 -31.71 -9.09
N TYR A 308 0.13 -30.86 -8.91
CA TYR A 308 -1.16 -31.24 -8.31
C TYR A 308 -2.33 -31.24 -9.29
N GLY A 309 -2.07 -30.90 -10.56
CA GLY A 309 -3.02 -30.85 -11.65
C GLY A 309 -3.79 -29.54 -11.73
N ASN A 310 -4.08 -29.13 -12.97
CA ASN A 310 -4.85 -27.92 -13.23
C ASN A 310 -6.28 -28.08 -12.74
N GLN A 311 -6.87 -26.96 -12.35
CA GLN A 311 -8.30 -26.92 -12.15
C GLN A 311 -9.03 -26.66 -13.47
N PRO A 312 -10.26 -27.19 -13.62
CA PRO A 312 -11.08 -26.83 -14.75
C PRO A 312 -11.19 -25.31 -14.82
N ALA A 313 -11.04 -24.81 -16.03
CA ALA A 313 -11.19 -23.40 -16.30
C ALA A 313 -12.66 -23.03 -16.05
N GLN A 314 -12.87 -22.05 -15.17
CA GLN A 314 -14.19 -21.73 -14.62
C GLN A 314 -14.79 -20.45 -15.22
N TYR A 315 -13.96 -19.67 -15.91
CA TYR A 315 -14.36 -18.37 -16.43
C TYR A 315 -14.64 -18.44 -17.92
N ARG A 316 -15.68 -17.70 -18.33
CA ARG A 316 -16.03 -17.46 -19.73
C ARG A 316 -15.75 -16.01 -20.15
N HIS A 317 -15.49 -15.12 -19.21
CA HIS A 317 -15.04 -13.76 -19.47
C HIS A 317 -14.12 -13.27 -18.35
N VAL A 318 -13.03 -12.60 -18.70
CA VAL A 318 -12.10 -12.00 -17.74
C VAL A 318 -11.92 -10.51 -18.07
N VAL A 319 -12.10 -9.65 -17.07
CA VAL A 319 -11.74 -8.23 -17.14
C VAL A 319 -10.41 -8.04 -16.44
N LEU A 320 -9.42 -7.51 -17.17
CA LEU A 320 -8.13 -7.11 -16.63
C LEU A 320 -8.08 -5.59 -16.65
N ASP A 321 -8.12 -4.97 -15.48
CA ASP A 321 -7.91 -3.53 -15.33
C ASP A 321 -6.48 -3.24 -14.88
N GLU A 322 -5.96 -2.09 -15.30
CA GLU A 322 -4.54 -1.71 -15.17
C GLU A 322 -3.59 -2.82 -15.67
N ALA A 323 -3.95 -3.39 -16.82
CA ALA A 323 -3.35 -4.61 -17.35
C ALA A 323 -1.86 -4.48 -17.70
N GLN A 324 -1.32 -3.26 -17.75
CA GLN A 324 0.12 -3.03 -17.90
C GLN A 324 0.95 -3.46 -16.67
N ASP A 325 0.32 -3.68 -15.51
CA ASP A 325 1.01 -4.16 -14.30
C ASP A 325 1.20 -5.69 -14.28
N PHE A 326 0.77 -6.39 -15.34
CA PHE A 326 0.78 -7.84 -15.42
C PHE A 326 1.89 -8.32 -16.35
N SER A 327 2.66 -9.30 -15.90
CA SER A 327 3.71 -9.88 -16.72
C SER A 327 3.13 -10.79 -17.81
N PRO A 328 3.86 -11.04 -18.92
CA PRO A 328 3.45 -11.99 -19.95
C PRO A 328 3.03 -13.36 -19.39
N LEU A 329 3.73 -13.84 -18.36
CA LEU A 329 3.39 -15.08 -17.66
C LEU A 329 2.03 -15.01 -16.96
N GLN A 330 1.74 -13.92 -16.27
CA GLN A 330 0.44 -13.73 -15.60
C GLN A 330 -0.70 -13.66 -16.62
N PHE A 331 -0.51 -12.98 -17.75
CA PHE A 331 -1.48 -12.96 -18.84
C PHE A 331 -1.78 -14.37 -19.37
N GLN A 332 -0.72 -15.15 -19.61
CA GLN A 332 -0.85 -16.51 -20.11
C GLN A 332 -1.64 -17.41 -19.14
N LEU A 333 -1.37 -17.31 -17.84
CA LEU A 333 -2.11 -18.04 -16.80
C LEU A 333 -3.59 -17.64 -16.73
N LEU A 334 -3.90 -16.36 -16.92
CA LEU A 334 -5.28 -15.86 -16.92
C LEU A 334 -6.04 -16.26 -18.20
N LEU A 335 -5.36 -16.32 -19.35
CA LEU A 335 -5.92 -16.87 -20.59
C LEU A 335 -6.27 -18.34 -20.44
N GLU A 336 -5.40 -19.14 -19.83
CA GLU A 336 -5.66 -20.57 -19.57
C GLU A 336 -6.85 -20.78 -18.63
N ALA A 337 -7.10 -19.83 -17.73
CA ALA A 337 -8.29 -19.84 -16.86
C ALA A 337 -9.60 -19.45 -17.59
N CYS A 338 -9.53 -18.94 -18.82
CA CYS A 338 -10.65 -18.48 -19.64
C CYS A 338 -10.64 -19.14 -21.04
N PRO A 339 -11.23 -20.34 -21.22
CA PRO A 339 -11.10 -21.13 -22.45
C PRO A 339 -11.75 -20.48 -23.66
N THR A 340 -12.73 -19.60 -23.44
CA THR A 340 -13.38 -18.81 -24.49
C THR A 340 -12.46 -17.73 -25.05
N ARG A 341 -11.31 -17.46 -24.40
CA ARG A 341 -10.39 -16.34 -24.66
C ARG A 341 -11.11 -14.98 -24.71
N SER A 342 -12.28 -14.88 -24.08
CA SER A 342 -13.04 -13.63 -24.01
C SER A 342 -12.47 -12.77 -22.90
N MET A 343 -11.77 -11.70 -23.26
CA MET A 343 -11.16 -10.79 -22.30
C MET A 343 -11.45 -9.32 -22.61
N THR A 344 -11.67 -8.53 -21.56
CA THR A 344 -11.67 -7.07 -21.62
C THR A 344 -10.42 -6.57 -20.92
N ILE A 345 -9.38 -6.29 -21.71
CA ILE A 345 -8.07 -5.82 -21.23
C ILE A 345 -8.05 -4.30 -21.32
N VAL A 346 -7.73 -3.63 -20.21
CA VAL A 346 -7.75 -2.17 -20.07
C VAL A 346 -6.48 -1.70 -19.40
N GLY A 347 -5.83 -0.67 -19.94
CA GLY A 347 -4.60 -0.16 -19.35
C GLY A 347 -4.03 1.08 -20.05
N ASP A 348 -3.00 1.63 -19.42
CA ASP A 348 -2.17 2.73 -19.91
C ASP A 348 -0.71 2.40 -19.60
N THR A 349 0.09 2.09 -20.61
CA THR A 349 1.52 1.73 -20.40
C THR A 349 2.32 2.87 -19.79
N ALA A 350 1.89 4.13 -19.93
CA ALA A 350 2.54 5.25 -19.26
C ALA A 350 2.30 5.26 -17.74
N GLN A 351 1.26 4.58 -17.26
CA GLN A 351 0.96 4.40 -15.84
C GLN A 351 1.54 3.10 -15.26
N GLY A 352 2.37 2.38 -16.02
CA GLY A 352 3.06 1.16 -15.58
C GLY A 352 4.24 1.45 -14.64
N ILE A 353 3.96 1.92 -13.43
CA ILE A 353 4.99 2.14 -12.39
C ILE A 353 5.58 0.82 -11.87
N TYR A 354 4.87 -0.28 -12.07
CA TYR A 354 5.30 -1.64 -11.74
C TYR A 354 5.89 -2.38 -12.94
N ALA A 355 6.52 -1.67 -13.88
CA ALA A 355 7.09 -2.25 -15.09
C ALA A 355 8.03 -3.44 -14.82
N TYR A 356 8.73 -3.46 -13.68
CA TYR A 356 9.59 -4.58 -13.28
C TYR A 356 8.86 -5.92 -13.12
N ARG A 357 7.54 -5.92 -12.88
CA ARG A 357 6.69 -7.12 -12.81
C ARG A 357 5.56 -7.11 -13.83
N GLY A 358 5.46 -6.07 -14.64
CA GLY A 358 4.41 -5.82 -15.62
C GLY A 358 4.98 -5.81 -17.05
N ILE A 359 4.48 -4.90 -17.87
CA ILE A 359 4.97 -4.61 -19.23
C ILE A 359 5.26 -3.12 -19.40
N ASP A 360 6.25 -2.77 -20.20
CA ASP A 360 6.50 -1.39 -20.66
C ASP A 360 5.76 -1.11 -21.98
N ASP A 361 5.60 -2.12 -22.84
CA ASP A 361 4.92 -2.02 -24.12
C ASP A 361 4.01 -3.21 -24.42
N TRP A 362 2.89 -2.95 -25.11
CA TRP A 362 1.93 -3.99 -25.48
C TRP A 362 2.48 -5.02 -26.48
N SER A 363 3.56 -4.71 -27.19
CA SER A 363 4.25 -5.67 -28.07
C SER A 363 4.91 -6.81 -27.31
N GLU A 364 5.24 -6.64 -26.03
CA GLU A 364 5.76 -7.71 -25.16
C GLU A 364 4.74 -8.85 -24.98
N LEU A 365 3.46 -8.56 -25.19
CA LEU A 365 2.39 -9.55 -25.15
C LEU A 365 2.11 -10.18 -26.51
N ALA A 366 2.86 -9.90 -27.57
CA ALA A 366 2.56 -10.40 -28.92
C ALA A 366 2.49 -11.94 -28.99
N ASP A 367 3.34 -12.64 -28.22
CA ASP A 367 3.35 -14.11 -28.16
C ASP A 367 2.13 -14.68 -27.39
N VAL A 368 1.61 -13.92 -26.42
CA VAL A 368 0.50 -14.33 -25.54
C VAL A 368 -0.85 -13.91 -26.14
N LEU A 369 -0.87 -12.74 -26.77
CA LEU A 369 -2.01 -12.02 -27.35
C LEU A 369 -1.66 -11.63 -28.79
N PRO A 370 -1.74 -12.59 -29.73
CA PRO A 370 -1.42 -12.35 -31.14
C PRO A 370 -2.21 -11.16 -31.70
N PRO A 371 -1.58 -10.24 -32.45
CA PRO A 371 -2.26 -9.03 -32.94
C PRO A 371 -3.52 -9.30 -33.79
N ASP A 372 -3.57 -10.43 -34.49
CA ASP A 372 -4.68 -10.90 -35.30
C ASP A 372 -5.88 -11.42 -34.48
N GLU A 373 -5.64 -11.87 -33.24
CA GLU A 373 -6.70 -12.28 -32.31
C GLU A 373 -7.23 -11.11 -31.45
N VAL A 374 -6.55 -9.96 -31.45
CA VAL A 374 -6.78 -8.89 -30.49
C VAL A 374 -7.24 -7.61 -31.18
N ARG A 375 -8.53 -7.29 -31.02
CA ARG A 375 -9.03 -5.96 -31.35
C ARG A 375 -8.52 -4.93 -30.34
N ARG A 376 -7.74 -3.96 -30.82
CA ARG A 376 -7.18 -2.84 -30.03
C ARG A 376 -7.93 -1.56 -30.37
N GLU A 377 -8.37 -0.83 -29.36
CA GLU A 377 -9.00 0.49 -29.50
C GLU A 377 -8.19 1.49 -28.66
N LEU A 378 -7.82 2.62 -29.27
CA LEU A 378 -7.10 3.71 -28.60
C LEU A 378 -8.09 4.77 -28.14
N ILE A 379 -8.01 5.19 -26.88
CA ILE A 379 -8.82 6.26 -26.31
C ILE A 379 -7.88 7.39 -25.88
N SER A 380 -7.73 8.40 -26.74
CA SER A 380 -6.90 9.59 -26.50
C SER A 380 -7.65 10.68 -25.71
N GLN A 381 -8.98 10.61 -25.65
CA GLN A 381 -9.81 11.66 -25.05
C GLN A 381 -9.75 11.63 -23.53
N ASN A 382 -9.34 12.73 -22.90
CA ASN A 382 -9.41 12.98 -21.46
C ASN A 382 -10.59 13.92 -21.16
N TYR A 383 -11.61 13.41 -20.49
CA TYR A 383 -12.80 14.19 -20.10
C TYR A 383 -12.73 14.71 -18.66
N ARG A 384 -11.70 14.31 -17.91
CA ARG A 384 -11.62 14.50 -16.46
C ARG A 384 -10.87 15.77 -16.10
N SER A 385 -9.64 15.89 -16.59
CA SER A 385 -8.72 16.98 -16.24
C SER A 385 -8.93 18.19 -17.14
N THR A 386 -8.52 19.36 -16.66
CA THR A 386 -8.51 20.60 -17.45
C THR A 386 -7.50 20.54 -18.59
N ARG A 387 -7.74 21.31 -19.66
CA ARG A 387 -6.85 21.39 -20.82
C ARG A 387 -5.41 21.77 -20.45
N GLU A 388 -5.26 22.65 -19.46
CA GLU A 388 -3.96 23.11 -18.96
C GLU A 388 -3.20 21.99 -18.25
N ILE A 389 -3.88 21.22 -17.40
CA ILE A 389 -3.30 20.04 -16.73
C ILE A 389 -2.94 18.99 -17.78
N VAL A 390 -3.83 18.72 -18.76
CA VAL A 390 -3.58 17.75 -19.83
C VAL A 390 -2.32 18.12 -20.62
N ALA A 391 -2.18 19.38 -21.05
CA ALA A 391 -1.00 19.85 -21.76
C ALA A 391 0.29 19.66 -20.94
N PHE A 392 0.24 19.98 -19.65
CA PHE A 392 1.36 19.76 -18.73
C PHE A 392 1.72 18.28 -18.61
N THR A 393 0.72 17.41 -18.38
CA THR A 393 0.94 15.96 -18.22
C THR A 393 1.45 15.29 -19.51
N ASN A 394 0.98 15.72 -20.68
CA ASN A 394 1.49 15.24 -21.97
C ASN A 394 2.97 15.59 -22.14
N ALA A 395 3.39 16.80 -21.74
CA ALA A 395 4.78 17.20 -21.81
C ALA A 395 5.69 16.39 -20.86
N VAL A 396 5.22 16.10 -19.63
CA VAL A 396 5.93 15.18 -18.72
C VAL A 396 6.02 13.77 -19.33
N GLN A 397 4.92 13.27 -19.90
CA GLN A 397 4.90 11.96 -20.54
C GLN A 397 5.86 11.87 -21.73
N GLN A 398 5.92 12.93 -22.55
CA GLN A 398 6.82 13.03 -23.69
C GLN A 398 8.28 13.02 -23.25
N ALA A 399 8.61 13.69 -22.14
CA ALA A 399 9.94 13.62 -21.55
C ALA A 399 10.26 12.19 -21.10
N VAL A 400 9.35 11.54 -20.38
CA VAL A 400 9.56 10.20 -19.78
C VAL A 400 9.61 9.06 -20.80
N ARG A 401 8.80 9.14 -21.86
CA ARG A 401 8.59 8.03 -22.81
C ARG A 401 9.06 8.30 -24.24
N GLY A 402 9.44 9.53 -24.56
CA GLY A 402 9.83 9.91 -25.91
C GLY A 402 8.77 9.55 -26.95
N GLU A 403 9.17 8.84 -28.01
CA GLU A 403 8.28 8.45 -29.12
C GLU A 403 7.14 7.50 -28.70
N ARG A 404 7.24 6.83 -27.55
CA ARG A 404 6.20 5.94 -27.02
C ARG A 404 5.09 6.69 -26.26
N ALA A 405 5.20 8.01 -26.10
CA ALA A 405 4.20 8.81 -25.41
C ALA A 405 2.89 8.85 -26.22
N LEU A 406 1.76 8.71 -25.51
CA LEU A 406 0.42 8.82 -26.09
C LEU A 406 -0.25 10.06 -25.53
N ASN A 407 -0.30 11.09 -26.37
CA ASN A 407 -0.87 12.38 -25.97
C ASN A 407 -2.38 12.29 -25.74
N SER A 408 -2.78 12.87 -24.62
CA SER A 408 -4.18 13.02 -24.24
C SER A 408 -4.79 14.27 -24.88
N GLU A 409 -6.07 14.19 -25.26
CA GLU A 409 -6.85 15.29 -25.81
C GLU A 409 -7.95 15.69 -24.82
N ALA A 410 -7.85 16.89 -24.23
CA ALA A 410 -8.82 17.36 -23.24
C ALA A 410 -10.19 17.70 -23.87
N ILE A 411 -11.28 17.22 -23.28
CA ILE A 411 -12.64 17.55 -23.71
C ILE A 411 -13.22 18.67 -22.83
N ASN A 412 -13.42 19.85 -23.41
CA ASN A 412 -14.31 20.92 -22.93
C ASN A 412 -14.21 21.28 -21.43
N ARG A 413 -12.99 21.31 -20.87
CA ARG A 413 -12.72 21.82 -19.52
C ARG A 413 -11.48 22.71 -19.52
N THR A 414 -11.63 23.94 -19.03
CA THR A 414 -10.53 24.90 -18.83
C THR A 414 -10.41 25.22 -17.36
N GLY A 415 -9.18 25.41 -16.88
CA GLY A 415 -8.91 25.81 -15.51
C GLY A 415 -7.63 26.64 -15.41
N PRO A 416 -7.14 26.87 -14.18
CA PRO A 416 -5.87 27.54 -13.98
C PRO A 416 -4.72 26.68 -14.54
N ARG A 417 -3.66 27.33 -14.99
CA ARG A 417 -2.42 26.62 -15.33
C ARG A 417 -1.84 25.95 -14.09
N PRO A 418 -1.20 24.78 -14.22
CA PRO A 418 -0.43 24.18 -13.15
C PRO A 418 0.59 25.17 -12.59
N GLN A 419 0.79 25.14 -11.28
CA GLN A 419 1.73 26.04 -10.62
C GLN A 419 3.01 25.31 -10.26
N MET A 420 4.16 25.94 -10.51
CA MET A 420 5.47 25.39 -10.18
C MET A 420 6.25 26.36 -9.30
N ALA A 421 6.82 25.86 -8.20
CA ALA A 421 7.78 26.61 -7.40
C ALA A 421 8.88 25.75 -6.77
N ALA A 422 10.11 26.28 -6.82
CA ALA A 422 11.30 25.67 -6.23
C ALA A 422 11.82 26.53 -5.07
N PHE A 423 12.28 25.86 -4.01
CA PHE A 423 12.76 26.49 -2.78
C PHE A 423 14.12 25.95 -2.39
N ASP A 424 15.00 26.82 -1.88
CA ASP A 424 16.37 26.44 -1.54
C ASP A 424 16.51 26.00 -0.08
N THR A 425 15.49 26.27 0.76
CA THR A 425 15.51 25.96 2.19
C THR A 425 14.26 25.20 2.60
N LEU A 426 14.44 24.24 3.51
CA LEU A 426 13.35 23.40 4.03
C LEU A 426 12.24 24.26 4.68
N ALA A 427 12.61 25.30 5.41
CA ALA A 427 11.65 26.19 6.06
C ALA A 427 10.80 27.00 5.06
N GLN A 428 11.34 27.37 3.89
CA GLN A 428 10.54 28.02 2.84
C GLN A 428 9.63 27.00 2.15
N PHE A 429 10.13 25.80 1.89
CA PHE A 429 9.38 24.71 1.30
C PHE A 429 8.16 24.31 2.15
N GLN A 430 8.36 24.12 3.46
CA GLN A 430 7.28 23.80 4.41
C GLN A 430 6.23 24.92 4.47
N ARG A 431 6.65 26.18 4.55
CA ARG A 431 5.74 27.33 4.52
C ARG A 431 4.93 27.40 3.22
N ALA A 432 5.56 27.14 2.08
CA ALA A 432 4.90 27.11 0.79
C ALA A 432 3.87 25.98 0.69
N LEU A 433 4.19 24.79 1.22
CA LEU A 433 3.25 23.67 1.28
C LEU A 433 2.01 24.03 2.10
N LEU A 434 2.19 24.55 3.33
CA LEU A 434 1.09 24.98 4.19
C LEU A 434 0.23 26.07 3.54
N ALA A 435 0.85 27.08 2.94
CA ALA A 435 0.14 28.13 2.22
C ALA A 435 -0.69 27.59 1.05
N SER A 436 -0.18 26.57 0.36
CA SER A 436 -0.85 25.94 -0.77
C SER A 436 -2.04 25.08 -0.36
N ILE A 437 -1.94 24.40 0.79
CA ILE A 437 -3.06 23.67 1.40
C ILE A 437 -4.18 24.65 1.78
N LEU A 438 -3.84 25.75 2.44
CA LEU A 438 -4.83 26.78 2.79
C LEU A 438 -5.47 27.39 1.53
N GLN A 439 -4.68 27.66 0.50
CA GLN A 439 -5.20 28.18 -0.77
C GLN A 439 -6.17 27.21 -1.44
N THR A 440 -5.88 25.91 -1.43
CA THR A 440 -6.76 24.89 -2.03
C THR A 440 -8.05 24.73 -1.22
N GLN A 441 -7.99 24.78 0.11
CA GLN A 441 -9.18 24.80 0.97
C GLN A 441 -10.04 26.07 0.76
N GLN A 442 -9.42 27.25 0.66
CA GLN A 442 -10.13 28.52 0.41
C GLN A 442 -10.84 28.54 -0.96
N ARG A 443 -10.32 27.80 -1.95
CA ARG A 443 -10.99 27.59 -3.25
C ARG A 443 -12.17 26.63 -3.17
N GLY A 444 -12.41 26.00 -2.02
CA GLY A 444 -13.55 25.10 -1.79
C GLY A 444 -13.34 23.68 -2.30
N PHE A 445 -12.10 23.27 -2.61
CA PHE A 445 -11.82 21.88 -2.98
C PHE A 445 -12.03 20.96 -1.78
N LYS A 446 -12.74 19.86 -2.02
CA LYS A 446 -13.13 18.89 -0.99
C LYS A 446 -12.19 17.71 -0.93
N ASN A 447 -11.52 17.38 -2.03
CA ASN A 447 -10.62 16.24 -2.10
C ASN A 447 -9.23 16.69 -2.58
N ILE A 448 -8.33 16.91 -1.61
CA ILE A 448 -7.00 17.50 -1.80
C ILE A 448 -5.95 16.43 -1.50
N ALA A 449 -5.21 15.99 -2.52
CA ALA A 449 -4.08 15.08 -2.33
C ALA A 449 -2.77 15.84 -2.20
N ILE A 450 -1.99 15.44 -1.20
CA ILE A 450 -0.60 15.80 -1.02
C ILE A 450 0.21 14.55 -1.35
N ILE A 451 0.76 14.53 -2.56
CA ILE A 451 1.45 13.37 -3.13
C ILE A 451 2.94 13.49 -2.87
N ALA A 452 3.49 12.55 -2.10
CA ALA A 452 4.93 12.43 -1.87
C ALA A 452 5.54 11.32 -2.75
N SER A 453 6.85 11.33 -2.96
CA SER A 453 7.55 10.35 -3.81
C SER A 453 7.46 8.91 -3.30
N ASN A 454 7.53 8.71 -1.98
CA ASN A 454 7.49 7.41 -1.33
C ASN A 454 6.81 7.47 0.05
N GLU A 455 6.68 6.32 0.69
CA GLU A 455 5.96 6.20 1.96
C GLU A 455 6.63 6.97 3.11
N ARG A 456 7.98 6.99 3.18
CA ARG A 456 8.72 7.76 4.21
C ARG A 456 8.49 9.27 4.06
N ALA A 457 8.55 9.78 2.83
CA ALA A 457 8.26 11.18 2.53
C ALA A 457 6.80 11.51 2.86
N SER A 458 5.85 10.64 2.50
CA SER A 458 4.44 10.81 2.83
C SER A 458 4.20 10.86 4.35
N GLN A 459 4.88 10.02 5.12
CA GLN A 459 4.82 10.02 6.59
C GLN A 459 5.33 11.35 7.17
N GLY A 460 6.51 11.81 6.72
CA GLY A 460 7.08 13.08 7.17
C GLY A 460 6.18 14.28 6.86
N ILE A 461 5.47 14.26 5.74
CA ILE A 461 4.45 15.27 5.44
C ILE A 461 3.24 15.14 6.37
N GLY A 462 2.74 13.93 6.62
CA GLY A 462 1.66 13.74 7.59
C GLY A 462 2.02 14.25 8.99
N ASP A 463 3.25 14.03 9.44
CA ASP A 463 3.77 14.52 10.72
C ASP A 463 3.79 16.05 10.74
N LEU A 464 4.34 16.69 9.70
CA LEU A 464 4.33 18.14 9.54
C LEU A 464 2.92 18.74 9.61
N LEU A 465 1.93 18.11 8.97
CA LEU A 465 0.54 18.57 9.02
C LEU A 465 -0.07 18.44 10.41
N THR A 466 0.28 17.37 11.14
CA THR A 466 -0.19 17.14 12.51
C THR A 466 0.37 18.17 13.47
N GLU A 467 1.66 18.48 13.35
CA GLU A 467 2.35 19.50 14.15
C GLU A 467 1.71 20.89 13.98
N HIS A 468 1.16 21.18 12.80
CA HIS A 468 0.47 22.45 12.50
C HIS A 468 -1.06 22.38 12.70
N GLY A 469 -1.58 21.35 13.36
CA GLY A 469 -3.01 21.21 13.68
C GLY A 469 -3.93 20.99 12.48
N ILE A 470 -3.39 20.56 11.33
CA ILE A 470 -4.16 20.33 10.11
C ILE A 470 -4.74 18.91 10.13
N GLN A 471 -6.07 18.81 10.17
CA GLN A 471 -6.78 17.54 10.02
C GLN A 471 -6.54 16.97 8.62
N HIS A 472 -5.98 15.76 8.55
CA HIS A 472 -5.69 15.05 7.31
C HIS A 472 -5.84 13.55 7.51
N GLN A 473 -6.03 12.84 6.41
CA GLN A 473 -6.00 11.38 6.35
C GLN A 473 -4.64 10.92 5.83
N ARG A 474 -4.04 9.92 6.48
CA ARG A 474 -2.79 9.31 6.04
C ARG A 474 -3.09 7.99 5.35
N ILE A 475 -2.64 7.84 4.10
CA ILE A 475 -2.74 6.57 3.38
C ILE A 475 -1.34 5.94 3.34
N SER A 476 -1.25 4.72 3.85
CA SER A 476 -0.04 3.90 3.88
C SER A 476 -0.35 2.49 3.36
N ARG A 477 0.66 1.69 3.07
CA ARG A 477 0.48 0.33 2.53
C ARG A 477 -0.32 -0.60 3.45
N ASN A 478 -0.32 -0.31 4.75
CA ASN A 478 -0.94 -1.16 5.77
C ASN A 478 -2.37 -0.75 6.17
N HIS A 479 -2.90 0.33 5.60
CA HIS A 479 -4.26 0.78 5.88
C HIS A 479 -5.19 0.52 4.68
N ASP A 480 -6.15 -0.40 4.85
CA ASP A 480 -7.26 -0.61 3.93
C ASP A 480 -8.25 0.58 4.01
N THR A 481 -7.88 1.72 3.43
CA THR A 481 -8.79 2.88 3.33
C THR A 481 -9.55 2.78 2.01
N THR A 482 -10.88 2.87 2.05
CA THR A 482 -11.69 2.80 0.83
C THR A 482 -11.66 4.15 0.07
N PRO A 483 -11.59 4.16 -1.28
CA PRO A 483 -11.56 5.41 -2.06
C PRO A 483 -12.76 6.32 -1.83
N ALA A 484 -13.92 5.74 -1.48
CA ALA A 484 -15.15 6.46 -1.17
C ALA A 484 -15.09 7.32 0.12
N GLN A 485 -14.07 7.11 0.96
CA GLN A 485 -13.86 7.85 2.21
C GLN A 485 -12.81 8.98 2.09
N LEU A 486 -12.21 9.15 0.91
CA LEU A 486 -11.17 10.15 0.66
C LEU A 486 -11.79 11.54 0.48
N THR A 487 -12.12 12.16 1.59
CA THR A 487 -12.58 13.56 1.67
C THR A 487 -11.68 14.34 2.62
N GLY A 488 -11.42 15.60 2.29
CA GLY A 488 -10.50 16.48 3.00
C GLY A 488 -9.10 16.44 2.42
N ILE A 489 -8.11 16.60 3.30
CA ILE A 489 -6.69 16.57 2.95
C ILE A 489 -6.18 15.14 3.13
N VAL A 490 -5.48 14.63 2.11
CA VAL A 490 -4.94 13.27 2.10
C VAL A 490 -3.45 13.33 1.81
N SER A 491 -2.62 12.81 2.73
CA SER A 491 -1.19 12.57 2.46
C SER A 491 -1.00 11.14 1.95
N ILE A 492 -0.42 10.99 0.76
CA ILE A 492 -0.32 9.70 0.08
C ILE A 492 1.00 9.58 -0.72
N PRO A 493 1.66 8.41 -0.74
CA PRO A 493 2.78 8.17 -1.66
C PRO A 493 2.31 7.99 -3.10
N ALA A 494 3.13 8.43 -4.07
CA ALA A 494 2.80 8.42 -5.49
C ALA A 494 2.37 7.03 -6.01
N SER A 495 3.01 5.96 -5.53
CA SER A 495 2.69 4.56 -5.88
C SER A 495 1.24 4.17 -5.56
N LEU A 496 0.70 4.66 -4.44
CA LEU A 496 -0.66 4.36 -3.98
C LEU A 496 -1.73 5.26 -4.60
N THR A 497 -1.35 6.32 -5.32
CA THR A 497 -2.31 7.20 -6.00
C THR A 497 -2.92 6.57 -7.25
N LYS A 498 -2.33 5.47 -7.73
CA LYS A 498 -2.80 4.78 -8.94
C LYS A 498 -4.23 4.27 -8.75
N GLY A 499 -5.10 4.66 -9.68
CA GLY A 499 -6.53 4.35 -9.61
C GLY A 499 -7.34 5.29 -8.71
N LEU A 500 -6.72 6.28 -8.09
CA LEU A 500 -7.38 7.35 -7.32
C LEU A 500 -7.41 8.66 -8.12
N GLU A 501 -8.31 9.56 -7.73
CA GLU A 501 -8.55 10.85 -8.38
C GLU A 501 -8.83 11.93 -7.32
N PHE A 502 -8.31 13.14 -7.57
CA PHE A 502 -8.37 14.24 -6.61
C PHE A 502 -8.75 15.56 -7.31
N GLU A 503 -9.59 16.38 -6.66
CA GLU A 503 -9.98 17.68 -7.21
C GLU A 503 -8.76 18.61 -7.33
N ALA A 504 -7.92 18.60 -6.30
CA ALA A 504 -6.66 19.32 -6.25
C ALA A 504 -5.51 18.38 -5.84
N VAL A 505 -4.36 18.56 -6.48
CA VAL A 505 -3.14 17.81 -6.18
C VAL A 505 -1.97 18.76 -5.92
N ILE A 506 -1.25 18.51 -4.84
CA ILE A 506 0.05 19.11 -4.53
C ILE A 506 1.09 17.99 -4.60
N VAL A 507 1.97 18.02 -5.60
CA VAL A 507 3.13 17.13 -5.68
C VAL A 507 4.25 17.73 -4.85
N VAL A 508 4.66 17.00 -3.81
CA VAL A 508 5.67 17.39 -2.86
C VAL A 508 7.04 16.92 -3.34
N ASP A 509 7.96 17.87 -3.44
CA ASP A 509 9.37 17.69 -3.80
C ASP A 509 9.61 16.98 -5.14
N ALA A 510 9.33 17.69 -6.23
CA ALA A 510 9.65 17.26 -7.59
C ALA A 510 11.08 17.65 -8.04
N SER A 511 12.05 17.56 -7.12
CA SER A 511 13.46 17.88 -7.39
C SER A 511 14.19 16.79 -8.17
N GLU A 512 15.32 17.12 -8.77
CA GLU A 512 16.20 16.15 -9.45
C GLU A 512 16.74 15.09 -8.47
N SER A 513 16.92 15.43 -7.19
CA SER A 513 17.30 14.45 -6.16
C SER A 513 16.22 13.42 -5.87
N THR A 514 14.95 13.83 -5.94
CA THR A 514 13.80 12.97 -5.60
C THR A 514 13.26 12.23 -6.82
N TYR A 515 13.30 12.87 -7.99
CA TYR A 515 12.93 12.28 -9.28
C TYR A 515 14.11 12.39 -10.26
N PRO A 516 15.14 11.54 -10.10
CA PRO A 516 16.31 11.59 -10.96
C PRO A 516 15.96 11.28 -12.43
N SER A 517 16.54 12.06 -13.33
CA SER A 517 16.32 11.98 -14.77
C SER A 517 16.93 10.76 -15.45
N HIS A 518 17.91 10.12 -14.81
CA HIS A 518 18.42 8.82 -15.26
C HIS A 518 17.50 7.65 -14.89
N SER A 519 16.55 7.85 -13.95
CA SER A 519 15.62 6.81 -13.52
C SER A 519 14.28 6.95 -14.23
N GLN A 520 14.03 6.07 -15.20
CA GLN A 520 12.74 6.03 -15.90
C GLN A 520 11.58 5.70 -14.94
N HIS A 521 11.81 4.86 -13.92
CA HIS A 521 10.81 4.55 -12.90
C HIS A 521 10.38 5.81 -12.13
N ALA A 522 11.35 6.65 -11.73
CA ALA A 522 11.04 7.92 -11.08
C ALA A 522 10.23 8.85 -12.01
N GLY A 523 10.61 8.95 -13.29
CA GLY A 523 9.83 9.69 -14.29
C GLY A 523 8.38 9.21 -14.41
N LYS A 524 8.15 7.88 -14.43
CA LYS A 524 6.81 7.29 -14.45
C LYS A 524 6.02 7.59 -13.16
N LEU A 525 6.64 7.52 -11.99
CA LEU A 525 6.01 7.90 -10.72
C LEU A 525 5.58 9.37 -10.72
N LEU A 526 6.44 10.27 -11.21
CA LEU A 526 6.12 11.69 -11.36
C LEU A 526 4.93 11.90 -12.29
N TYR A 527 4.92 11.23 -13.46
CA TYR A 527 3.78 11.25 -14.39
C TYR A 527 2.48 10.76 -13.73
N VAL A 528 2.53 9.65 -12.99
CA VAL A 528 1.38 9.14 -12.25
C VAL A 528 0.87 10.20 -11.27
N ALA A 529 1.75 10.79 -10.45
CA ALA A 529 1.40 11.82 -9.47
C ALA A 529 0.70 13.04 -10.12
N VAL A 530 1.29 13.61 -11.18
CA VAL A 530 0.72 14.82 -11.83
C VAL A 530 -0.58 14.51 -12.58
N SER A 531 -0.76 13.27 -13.05
CA SER A 531 -1.96 12.84 -13.79
C SER A 531 -3.20 12.61 -12.92
N ARG A 532 -3.08 12.68 -11.59
CA ARG A 532 -4.21 12.47 -10.66
C ARG A 532 -5.12 13.69 -10.49
N ALA A 533 -4.67 14.86 -10.94
CA ALA A 533 -5.34 16.14 -10.73
C ALA A 533 -6.52 16.36 -11.70
N LEU A 534 -7.68 16.73 -11.16
CA LEU A 534 -8.86 17.07 -11.96
C LEU A 534 -8.93 18.57 -12.30
N HIS A 535 -8.78 19.45 -11.30
CA HIS A 535 -9.07 20.88 -11.45
C HIS A 535 -7.90 21.79 -11.10
N TRP A 536 -7.00 21.36 -10.21
CA TRP A 536 -5.88 22.16 -9.77
C TRP A 536 -4.65 21.29 -9.50
N LEU A 537 -3.50 21.72 -10.02
CA LEU A 537 -2.22 21.05 -9.86
C LEU A 537 -1.16 22.05 -9.44
N GLN A 538 -0.41 21.70 -8.41
CA GLN A 538 0.80 22.41 -8.03
C GLN A 538 1.94 21.43 -7.77
N VAL A 539 3.13 21.83 -8.20
CA VAL A 539 4.36 21.06 -8.10
C VAL A 539 5.38 21.89 -7.33
N LEU A 540 5.77 21.42 -6.16
CA LEU A 540 6.76 22.06 -5.29
C LEU A 540 8.07 21.28 -5.37
N SER A 541 9.21 21.96 -5.36
CA SER A 541 10.54 21.33 -5.39
C SER A 541 11.42 21.89 -4.27
N PHE A 542 12.14 21.01 -3.56
CA PHE A 542 13.24 21.41 -2.68
C PHE A 542 14.56 21.28 -3.45
N GLY A 543 15.10 22.41 -3.90
CA GLY A 543 16.18 22.45 -4.88
C GLY A 543 15.68 22.52 -6.34
N PRO A 544 16.57 22.30 -7.32
CA PRO A 544 16.23 22.38 -8.74
C PRO A 544 15.20 21.32 -9.13
N PHE A 545 14.27 21.69 -10.00
CA PHE A 545 13.29 20.75 -10.55
C PHE A 545 13.99 19.61 -11.30
N SER A 546 13.34 18.45 -11.27
CA SER A 546 13.71 17.34 -12.13
C SER A 546 13.62 17.75 -13.61
N THR A 547 14.59 17.33 -14.42
CA THR A 547 14.58 17.61 -15.87
C THR A 547 13.42 16.92 -16.60
N TRP A 548 12.76 15.94 -15.98
CA TRP A 548 11.48 15.40 -16.47
C TRP A 548 10.39 16.48 -16.63
N LEU A 549 10.53 17.63 -15.95
CA LEU A 549 9.59 18.75 -16.00
C LEU A 549 9.99 19.86 -16.99
N ASP A 550 11.14 19.77 -17.65
CA ASP A 550 11.64 20.82 -18.53
C ASP A 550 10.66 21.11 -19.69
N GLN A 551 10.15 20.05 -20.31
CA GLN A 551 9.16 20.17 -21.39
C GLN A 551 7.80 20.67 -20.88
N ALA A 552 7.49 20.45 -19.60
CA ALA A 552 6.21 20.81 -18.98
C ALA A 552 6.20 22.26 -18.45
N THR A 553 7.38 22.83 -18.17
CA THR A 553 7.56 24.18 -17.63
C THR A 553 6.84 25.28 -18.44
N PRO A 554 6.85 25.29 -19.79
CA PRO A 554 6.10 26.27 -20.59
C PRO A 554 4.58 26.20 -20.41
N HIS A 555 4.05 25.07 -19.93
CA HIS A 555 2.63 24.85 -19.67
C HIS A 555 2.22 25.20 -18.24
N ALA A 556 3.16 25.60 -17.39
CA ALA A 556 2.93 25.97 -16.00
C ALA A 556 3.17 27.47 -15.75
N GLU A 557 2.57 27.96 -14.68
CA GLU A 557 2.94 29.24 -14.07
C GLU A 557 4.09 29.01 -13.09
N VAL A 558 5.33 29.28 -13.55
CA VAL A 558 6.50 29.32 -12.68
C VAL A 558 6.39 30.53 -11.77
N THR A 559 5.99 30.28 -10.53
CA THR A 559 5.67 31.34 -9.60
C THR A 559 6.96 31.82 -8.94
N ALA A 560 7.32 33.10 -9.10
CA ALA A 560 8.47 33.67 -8.40
C ALA A 560 8.34 33.42 -6.88
N LYS A 561 9.44 33.04 -6.20
CA LYS A 561 9.51 32.71 -4.76
C LYS A 561 8.70 33.66 -3.85
N ALA A 562 8.59 34.94 -4.26
CA ALA A 562 7.87 36.01 -3.56
C ALA A 562 6.33 35.99 -3.65
N ARG A 563 5.71 35.18 -4.53
CA ARG A 563 4.24 35.11 -4.68
C ARG A 563 3.57 33.97 -3.91
N ILE A 564 4.32 32.95 -3.48
CA ILE A 564 3.81 31.80 -2.70
C ILE A 564 4.06 31.97 -1.21
N LEU A 565 5.18 32.62 -0.85
CA LEU A 565 5.33 33.15 0.49
C LEU A 565 4.31 34.28 0.64
N PRO A 566 3.39 34.22 1.61
CA PRO A 566 2.48 35.33 1.83
C PRO A 566 3.36 36.57 2.09
N SER A 567 3.17 37.63 1.29
CA SER A 567 3.76 38.93 1.62
C SER A 567 3.34 39.31 3.03
N GLN A 568 4.15 40.08 3.76
CA GLN A 568 3.70 40.64 5.04
C GLN A 568 2.35 41.36 4.87
N ASP A 569 2.08 41.96 3.71
CA ASP A 569 0.77 42.51 3.36
C ASP A 569 -0.37 41.49 3.23
N ASN A 570 -0.11 40.26 2.79
CA ASN A 570 -1.13 39.20 2.72
C ASN A 570 -1.36 38.56 4.09
N ILE A 571 -0.32 38.44 4.92
CA ILE A 571 -0.48 38.11 6.34
C ILE A 571 -1.31 39.20 7.02
N GLU A 572 -1.01 40.48 6.77
CA GLU A 572 -1.74 41.61 7.36
C GLU A 572 -3.17 41.75 6.80
N ARG A 573 -3.42 41.40 5.53
CA ARG A 573 -4.79 41.33 4.96
C ARG A 573 -5.58 40.13 5.47
N THR A 574 -4.94 38.98 5.65
CA THR A 574 -5.57 37.79 6.25
C THR A 574 -5.83 38.03 7.74
N ARG A 575 -4.92 38.71 8.44
CA ARG A 575 -5.05 39.24 9.81
C ARG A 575 -6.19 40.24 9.90
N GLN A 576 -6.27 41.20 8.98
CA GLN A 576 -7.36 42.17 8.91
C GLN A 576 -8.70 41.49 8.57
N ALA A 577 -8.71 40.49 7.70
CA ALA A 577 -9.90 39.71 7.38
C ALA A 577 -10.37 38.86 8.57
N LEU A 578 -9.44 38.20 9.28
CA LEU A 578 -9.72 37.49 10.54
C LEU A 578 -10.20 38.45 11.62
N GLN A 579 -9.56 39.60 11.80
CA GLN A 579 -10.00 40.63 12.76
C GLN A 579 -11.36 41.24 12.39
N ARG A 580 -11.68 41.35 11.09
CA ARG A 580 -12.98 41.81 10.61
C ARG A 580 -14.07 40.76 10.85
N SER A 581 -13.79 39.49 10.56
CA SER A 581 -14.67 38.36 10.91
C SER A 581 -14.83 38.21 12.43
N LEU A 582 -13.78 38.47 13.22
CA LEU A 582 -13.85 38.45 14.69
C LEU A 582 -14.71 39.61 15.21
N ARG A 583 -14.54 40.83 14.66
CA ARG A 583 -15.40 41.99 14.99
C ARG A 583 -16.84 41.77 14.55
N GLU A 584 -17.07 41.23 13.36
CA GLU A 584 -18.40 40.91 12.85
C GLU A 584 -19.04 39.79 13.69
N GLY A 585 -18.29 38.74 14.04
CA GLY A 585 -18.72 37.67 14.94
C GLY A 585 -19.07 38.17 16.35
N ILE A 586 -18.26 39.05 16.93
CA ILE A 586 -18.50 39.69 18.23
C ILE A 586 -19.72 40.62 18.18
N VAL A 587 -19.91 41.40 17.11
CA VAL A 587 -21.09 42.26 16.91
C VAL A 587 -22.36 41.42 16.73
N THR A 588 -22.27 40.31 16.02
CA THR A 588 -23.40 39.40 15.76
C THR A 588 -23.76 38.57 17.00
N MET A 589 -22.77 38.24 17.85
CA MET A 589 -22.95 37.66 19.18
C MET A 589 -23.56 38.64 20.18
N ARG A 590 -23.09 39.90 20.22
CA ARG A 590 -23.71 40.97 21.05
C ARG A 590 -25.15 41.24 20.65
N ALA A 591 -25.52 40.99 19.39
CA ALA A 591 -26.89 41.06 18.90
C ALA A 591 -27.74 39.81 19.18
N GLY A 592 -27.19 38.78 19.84
CA GLY A 592 -27.91 37.56 20.26
C GLY A 592 -28.26 36.59 19.12
N ARG A 593 -27.62 36.69 17.95
CA ARG A 593 -28.06 35.98 16.73
C ARG A 593 -27.41 34.62 16.49
N VAL A 594 -26.31 34.28 17.16
CA VAL A 594 -25.58 33.01 16.94
C VAL A 594 -25.10 32.41 18.27
N PRO A 595 -25.33 31.11 18.55
CA PRO A 595 -24.82 30.44 19.75
C PRO A 595 -23.30 30.28 19.77
N LEU A 596 -22.69 30.50 20.94
CA LEU A 596 -21.25 30.51 21.21
C LEU A 596 -20.46 29.31 20.63
N ARG A 597 -21.03 28.10 20.70
CA ARG A 597 -20.39 26.86 20.21
C ARG A 597 -19.98 26.89 18.73
N TYR A 598 -20.58 27.75 17.91
CA TYR A 598 -20.30 27.83 16.48
C TYR A 598 -19.09 28.69 16.13
N VAL A 599 -18.58 29.50 17.07
CA VAL A 599 -17.45 30.43 16.86
C VAL A 599 -16.26 30.10 17.78
N LEU A 600 -16.42 29.10 18.65
CA LEU A 600 -15.46 28.75 19.70
C LEU A 600 -14.09 28.33 19.15
N SER A 601 -14.05 27.56 18.06
CA SER A 601 -12.80 27.09 17.46
C SER A 601 -11.96 28.22 16.86
N GLU A 602 -12.62 29.24 16.28
CA GLU A 602 -11.95 30.41 15.71
C GLU A 602 -11.38 31.32 16.80
N ILE A 603 -12.08 31.45 17.93
CA ILE A 603 -11.62 32.21 19.10
C ILE A 603 -10.41 31.52 19.75
N CYS A 604 -10.46 30.20 19.92
CA CYS A 604 -9.35 29.43 20.50
C CYS A 604 -8.08 29.50 19.64
N GLN A 605 -8.18 29.39 18.32
CA GLN A 605 -7.03 29.52 17.41
C GLN A 605 -6.37 30.90 17.46
N VAL A 606 -7.17 31.97 17.58
CA VAL A 606 -6.65 33.34 17.68
C VAL A 606 -6.01 33.59 19.05
N ALA A 607 -6.56 33.01 20.11
CA ALA A 607 -6.04 33.11 21.46
C ALA A 607 -4.67 32.42 21.61
N GLU A 608 -4.51 31.22 21.06
CA GLU A 608 -3.23 30.48 21.09
C GLU A 608 -2.11 31.27 20.41
N HIS A 609 -2.39 31.90 19.27
CA HIS A 609 -1.36 32.64 18.55
C HIS A 609 -1.05 34.02 19.18
N SER A 610 -2.02 34.64 19.86
CA SER A 610 -1.83 35.92 20.55
C SER A 610 -1.08 35.78 21.90
N LEU A 611 -1.09 34.58 22.48
CA LEU A 611 -0.28 34.21 23.66
C LEU A 611 1.22 34.13 23.32
N GLU A 612 1.58 33.75 22.10
CA GLU A 612 2.98 33.72 21.63
C GLU A 612 3.55 35.13 21.36
N GLU A 613 2.69 36.11 21.07
CA GLU A 613 3.07 37.50 20.75
C GLU A 613 3.03 38.46 21.96
N GLY A 614 2.79 37.96 23.18
CA GLY A 614 2.79 38.78 24.41
C GLY A 614 1.58 39.70 24.58
N LYS A 615 0.49 39.50 23.82
CA LYS A 615 -0.75 40.30 23.92
C LYS A 615 -1.79 39.65 24.83
N VAL A 616 -1.35 39.29 26.04
CA VAL A 616 -2.11 38.44 26.98
C VAL A 616 -3.40 39.13 27.46
N ALA A 617 -3.38 40.45 27.63
CA ALA A 617 -4.53 41.22 28.11
C ALA A 617 -5.73 41.25 27.13
N GLU A 618 -5.48 41.30 25.81
CA GLU A 618 -6.54 41.31 24.78
C GLU A 618 -7.21 39.94 24.67
N VAL A 619 -6.45 38.85 24.88
CA VAL A 619 -6.96 37.48 24.90
C VAL A 619 -7.85 37.24 26.13
N LEU A 620 -7.46 37.78 27.29
CA LEU A 620 -8.24 37.71 28.53
C LEU A 620 -9.60 38.40 28.42
N ASP A 621 -9.65 39.58 27.81
CA ASP A 621 -10.90 40.35 27.65
C ASP A 621 -11.88 39.64 26.69
N ALA A 622 -11.35 39.00 25.65
CA ALA A 622 -12.11 38.13 24.75
C ALA A 622 -12.60 36.85 25.44
N TYR A 623 -11.77 36.23 26.30
CA TYR A 623 -12.11 35.04 27.09
C TYR A 623 -13.20 35.32 28.14
N LEU A 624 -13.13 36.46 28.83
CA LEU A 624 -14.06 36.86 29.88
C LEU A 624 -15.48 37.17 29.38
N THR A 625 -15.59 37.63 28.13
CA THR A 625 -16.88 37.91 27.50
C THR A 625 -17.69 36.63 27.21
N VAL A 626 -17.03 35.47 27.20
CA VAL A 626 -17.56 34.19 26.67
C VAL A 626 -18.11 33.25 27.75
N GLY A 627 -17.85 33.51 29.03
CA GLY A 627 -18.65 33.05 30.17
C GLY A 627 -19.15 31.60 30.14
N GLN A 628 -18.26 30.62 30.21
CA GLN A 628 -18.39 29.31 30.88
C GLN A 628 -17.35 28.32 30.33
N PHE A 629 -16.26 28.04 31.05
CA PHE A 629 -15.48 26.82 30.82
C PHE A 629 -14.84 26.23 32.09
N ALA A 630 -14.78 24.90 32.05
CA ALA A 630 -14.14 24.01 33.00
C ALA A 630 -12.61 24.14 32.91
N SER A 631 -12.01 24.50 34.05
CA SER A 631 -10.75 24.00 34.64
C SER A 631 -9.64 23.43 33.74
N TYR A 632 -9.38 24.02 32.57
CA TYR A 632 -8.03 24.12 32.01
C TYR A 632 -7.55 25.57 32.13
N SER A 633 -6.72 25.74 33.17
CA SER A 633 -5.57 26.65 33.29
C SER A 633 -5.76 28.18 33.42
N ALA A 634 -6.82 28.68 34.06
CA ALA A 634 -6.78 30.04 34.65
C ALA A 634 -5.51 30.27 35.51
N ASN A 635 -5.04 29.21 36.18
CA ASN A 635 -3.80 29.21 36.95
C ASN A 635 -2.52 29.33 36.11
N ASP A 636 -2.43 28.66 34.95
CA ASP A 636 -1.26 28.76 34.06
C ASP A 636 -1.20 30.16 33.42
N LEU A 637 -2.36 30.75 33.18
CA LEU A 637 -2.48 32.10 32.65
C LEU A 637 -2.08 33.18 33.67
N LEU A 638 -2.46 33.00 34.95
CA LEU A 638 -1.99 33.84 36.05
C LEU A 638 -0.46 33.74 36.20
N TYR A 639 0.09 32.53 36.15
CA TYR A 639 1.53 32.33 36.26
C TYR A 639 2.31 33.02 35.12
N ARG A 640 1.80 32.95 33.88
CA ARG A 640 2.40 33.64 32.72
C ARG A 640 2.32 35.17 32.80
N LEU A 641 1.26 35.74 33.37
CA LEU A 641 1.18 37.19 33.62
C LEU A 641 2.26 37.64 34.61
N PHE A 642 2.50 36.82 35.64
CA PHE A 642 3.56 37.06 36.60
C PHE A 642 4.96 36.96 35.97
N GLU A 643 5.23 35.92 35.15
CA GLU A 643 6.49 35.81 34.40
C GLU A 643 6.72 36.97 33.42
N ALA A 644 5.64 37.49 32.82
CA ALA A 644 5.67 38.65 31.94
C ALA A 644 5.83 40.00 32.67
N GLN A 645 5.90 39.99 34.02
CA GLN A 645 5.99 41.19 34.88
C GLN A 645 4.81 42.16 34.75
N ASP A 646 3.65 41.70 34.25
CA ASP A 646 2.41 42.48 34.24
C ASP A 646 1.70 42.34 35.60
N TYR A 647 2.28 42.96 36.63
CA TYR A 647 1.81 42.83 38.01
C TYR A 647 0.39 43.40 38.22
N ASN A 648 0.00 44.44 37.47
CA ASN A 648 -1.34 45.01 37.54
C ASN A 648 -2.38 44.06 36.93
N GLY A 649 -2.10 43.49 35.76
CA GLY A 649 -2.95 42.47 35.13
C GLY A 649 -3.06 41.23 36.00
N PHE A 650 -1.93 40.72 36.50
CA PHE A 650 -1.86 39.58 37.40
C PHE A 650 -2.74 39.77 38.65
N LEU A 651 -2.58 40.89 39.38
CA LEU A 651 -3.33 41.15 40.61
C LEU A 651 -4.83 41.36 40.36
N HIS A 652 -5.19 42.04 39.28
CA HIS A 652 -6.59 42.22 38.90
C HIS A 652 -7.30 40.88 38.66
N TYR A 653 -6.65 39.96 37.93
CA TYR A 653 -7.22 38.66 37.63
C TYR A 653 -7.11 37.67 38.78
N ALA A 654 -6.04 37.72 39.58
CA ALA A 654 -5.92 36.95 40.82
C ALA A 654 -7.05 37.30 41.82
N LEU A 655 -7.45 38.57 41.89
CA LEU A 655 -8.63 39.01 42.64
C LEU A 655 -9.95 38.54 42.01
N ALA A 656 -10.09 38.59 40.69
CA ALA A 656 -11.33 38.20 40.02
C ALA A 656 -11.61 36.69 40.11
N PHE A 657 -10.58 35.84 39.94
CA PHE A 657 -10.74 34.38 39.88
C PHE A 657 -10.49 33.66 41.20
N GLY A 658 -9.88 34.33 42.19
CA GLY A 658 -9.46 33.71 43.44
C GLY A 658 -8.17 32.95 43.24
N ALA A 659 -7.05 33.64 43.39
CA ALA A 659 -5.72 33.04 43.32
C ALA A 659 -5.64 31.85 44.30
N PRO A 660 -5.18 30.67 43.85
CA PRO A 660 -4.96 29.54 44.74
C PRO A 660 -3.80 29.83 45.71
N ALA A 661 -3.86 29.26 46.92
CA ALA A 661 -2.91 29.57 48.01
C ALA A 661 -1.43 29.35 47.67
N TRP A 662 -1.10 28.52 46.67
CA TRP A 662 0.29 28.31 46.24
C TRP A 662 0.85 29.46 45.39
N LEU A 663 0.03 30.42 44.97
CA LEU A 663 0.42 31.67 44.29
C LEU A 663 0.52 32.88 45.24
N ASP A 664 0.38 32.66 46.56
CA ASP A 664 0.36 33.74 47.55
C ASP A 664 1.68 34.52 47.60
N GLU A 665 2.81 33.86 47.37
CA GLU A 665 4.14 34.48 47.35
C GLU A 665 4.29 35.42 46.14
N GLU A 666 3.81 35.01 44.97
CA GLU A 666 3.75 35.81 43.75
C GLU A 666 2.76 36.98 43.86
N VAL A 667 1.64 36.80 44.56
CA VAL A 667 0.70 37.90 44.88
C VAL A 667 1.37 38.95 45.76
N ASP A 668 2.04 38.53 46.84
CA ASP A 668 2.72 39.46 47.75
C ASP A 668 3.88 40.18 47.05
N GLN A 669 4.61 39.47 46.18
CA GLN A 669 5.67 40.04 45.36
C GLN A 669 5.12 41.06 44.35
N ALA A 670 4.01 40.75 43.66
CA ALA A 670 3.37 41.65 42.72
C ALA A 670 2.82 42.92 43.42
N ILE A 671 2.19 42.78 44.60
CA ILE A 671 1.73 43.93 45.40
C ILE A 671 2.92 44.82 45.79
N SER A 672 4.04 44.22 46.21
CA SER A 672 5.26 44.94 46.56
C SER A 672 5.84 45.72 45.37
N GLN A 673 5.76 45.16 44.16
CA GLN A 673 6.20 45.85 42.93
C GLN A 673 5.26 47.00 42.55
N VAL A 674 3.94 46.84 42.73
CA VAL A 674 2.97 47.91 42.49
C VAL A 674 3.11 49.02 43.54
N ALA A 675 3.44 48.70 44.79
CA ALA A 675 3.64 49.68 45.86
C ALA A 675 4.77 50.69 45.58
N LEU A 676 5.78 50.30 44.78
CA LEU A 676 6.86 51.19 44.35
C LEU A 676 6.37 52.33 43.44
N ALA A 677 5.27 52.11 42.70
CA ALA A 677 4.69 53.08 41.78
C ALA A 677 3.43 53.76 42.35
N GLU A 678 2.56 53.00 43.03
CA GLU A 678 1.24 53.44 43.50
C GLU A 678 0.95 52.91 44.92
N PRO A 679 1.47 53.57 45.98
CA PRO A 679 1.40 53.06 47.35
C PRO A 679 -0.02 52.99 47.92
N GLU A 680 -0.90 53.93 47.56
CA GLU A 680 -2.31 53.93 48.01
C GLU A 680 -3.13 52.78 47.38
N VAL A 681 -2.78 52.38 46.15
CA VAL A 681 -3.44 51.28 45.44
C VAL A 681 -2.98 49.93 46.00
N ALA A 682 -1.69 49.81 46.31
CA ALA A 682 -1.12 48.62 46.94
C ALA A 682 -1.73 48.36 48.33
N GLU A 683 -1.95 49.40 49.14
CA GLU A 683 -2.59 49.26 50.46
C GLU A 683 -4.03 48.74 50.35
N SER A 684 -4.79 49.21 49.36
CA SER A 684 -6.15 48.71 49.08
C SER A 684 -6.17 47.26 48.58
N LEU A 685 -5.20 46.88 47.74
CA LEU A 685 -5.09 45.51 47.23
C LEU A 685 -4.71 44.53 48.35
N ASN A 686 -3.80 44.94 49.24
CA ASN A 686 -3.35 44.13 50.37
C ASN A 686 -4.52 43.79 51.31
N LEU A 687 -5.34 44.79 51.65
CA LEU A 687 -6.55 44.59 52.47
C LEU A 687 -7.54 43.60 51.83
N ARG A 688 -7.74 43.67 50.51
CA ARG A 688 -8.67 42.78 49.78
C ARG A 688 -8.18 41.34 49.68
N PHE A 689 -6.87 41.14 49.53
CA PHE A 689 -6.29 39.79 49.54
C PHE A 689 -6.24 39.20 50.96
N GLU A 690 -6.01 40.01 51.99
CA GLU A 690 -6.11 39.58 53.40
C GLU A 690 -7.54 39.15 53.77
N GLU A 691 -8.56 39.91 53.38
CA GLU A 691 -9.98 39.52 53.57
C GLU A 691 -10.30 38.19 52.87
N LYS A 692 -9.77 37.99 51.66
CA LYS A 692 -9.94 36.72 50.92
C LYS A 692 -9.21 35.56 51.59
N ARG A 693 -7.97 35.74 52.04
CA ARG A 693 -7.21 34.69 52.77
C ARG A 693 -7.94 34.27 54.05
N GLN A 694 -8.54 35.21 54.78
CA GLN A 694 -9.36 34.91 55.96
C GLN A 694 -10.66 34.17 55.61
N SER A 695 -11.32 34.53 54.51
CA SER A 695 -12.53 33.83 54.05
C SER A 695 -12.28 32.39 53.60
N SER A 696 -11.12 32.11 53.00
CA SER A 696 -10.72 30.77 52.54
C SER A 696 -10.38 29.81 53.68
N ILE A 697 -9.89 30.32 54.82
CA ILE A 697 -9.61 29.51 56.01
C ILE A 697 -10.91 29.00 56.66
N SER A 698 -11.99 29.81 56.65
CA SER A 698 -13.31 29.43 57.22
C SER A 698 -14.08 28.35 56.44
N LEU A 699 -13.64 28.01 55.23
CA LEU A 699 -14.21 26.95 54.40
C LEU A 699 -13.44 25.61 54.51
N SER A 700 -12.33 25.59 55.26
CA SER A 700 -11.48 24.42 55.49
C SER A 700 -11.54 23.84 56.92
N GLU A 701 -12.19 24.56 57.85
CA GLU A 701 -12.74 24.01 59.11
C GLU A 701 -14.19 23.55 58.90
#